data_AF-A0A970MP03-F1
#
_entry.id   AF-A0A970MP03-F1
#
_cell.length_a   1.000
_cell.length_b   1.000
_cell.length_c   1.000
_cell.angle_alpha   90.00
_cell.angle_beta   90.00
_cell.angle_gamma   90.00
#
_symmetry.space_group_name_H-M   'P 1'
#
loop_
_entity.id
_entity.type
_entity.pdbx_description
1 polymer ?
#
loop_
_entity_poly.entity_id
_entity_poly.type
_entity_poly.pdbx_seq_one_letter_code
_entity_poly.pdbx_strand_id
1 'polypeptide(L)'
;MKKIFLFLGIVLFSLVGVSAQKSKSYDDMWEEVNNFRQKALPKSAIEVVDKIYEKAKKENNIGEILKSTSYQIMLMQDFEENHFVAAIAKLDAEIEPADEPLKQVLYSMKARVLWFYYSQNRYRFLDRSTTVDFDNNDISTWSLQKIVEETFENYKLSLQNENILKKEPIHLLHQVLNNSGEGREFRPTLYDFLAHRALEFFKSTEPGIVKPAETFYINDESYISDAQSFVNLKIETPDTLSTKYYALNILQNLVDFHIKDSDPAAFLNVEVERLKFVRDNAIFAHADSLYLQQLLNLKEKYKTHKSSSILYYEIAQFYYDESDYYEHVLASQLKDYKQKALAYFEELISKFPNTNHAKNAKYYKFILEKPDFRITVEKPNIPNKPFLISANYKNIEKLHFRLLNFGPSEKKIFTNKYTEQYILELKKLKPIRTWSVELPKDKDYNYHNIELPVEGLDLGTYLIFACSSEDFDVEKDVFAHSELVFSNLAYMSRSLIDGSMEVNVRDRESGGAIEGVQVEAYTSEYNYRTRAYETRRVGKEYTDEDGSVIFKAPNSKEYSRSLSFVLKNGKDIIDDNRYFYQRYQDTIPKESRKLSIFTDRAIYRPGQSVYFKGIFYKTVGKDSEVIEGQNIVLKLVDANYQQIDSLVLKTNEYGSVQGSFVLPTGGLNGRVSLQSTYGSNTFMVEEYKRPKFEVTMENLTESYRLDEDVKVRGQAKAYAGSAIDGAAVKYRIVRRASYPWWRWWWGDMPNTYPMEIAHGTVQTDEEGKFEIDFKAIPDYTQKREHQPMFSYEISVDVTDISGETRSAHTIVQVGYVSMFVSTNIPNQIDQAEKSKKYNIRTTNLNGVKQDGNVNVKIHRLRQTKNFLHHKFWERPDKFILTKEEFKELFPNYIYDNENDINTWDKLEKVYEKTFNTKHDTIIEFKDISNWLVGDYIIDIEGVDNYGEKFQSSRFLNISNSKKKDISIISALNIQSLSKTYEVGDEVLIHLSSALNDAEIMMEYEKDGRIFHREWIKLNREQKTIKVPVTAAELGDFRVNFDMFNKGRYYTKTEFVQVPDNSKNLDVSFETFRDKLSPGQEEEWRIKIRGSKGEKLAAEFLAGMYDKSLDAFAHHGWYLTPFFNFFHSASWRNTNHTLGVTSTRYAKSHY
;
A
#
# COMPACT_ATOMS: atom_id res chain seq x y z
N MET A 1 89.73 24.35 -63.06
CA MET A 1 88.97 23.37 -62.26
C MET A 1 88.36 24.03 -60.99
N LYS A 2 87.40 24.96 -61.13
CA LYS A 2 86.65 25.56 -60.01
C LYS A 2 85.30 26.12 -60.52
N LYS A 3 84.48 25.30 -61.18
CA LYS A 3 83.10 25.65 -61.59
C LYS A 3 82.12 24.45 -61.66
N ILE A 4 82.46 23.30 -61.06
CA ILE A 4 81.60 22.08 -61.11
C ILE A 4 81.10 21.64 -59.72
N PHE A 5 81.55 22.27 -58.62
CA PHE A 5 81.14 21.88 -57.26
C PHE A 5 80.04 22.73 -56.62
N LEU A 6 79.55 23.79 -57.29
CA LEU A 6 78.49 24.65 -56.72
C LEU A 6 77.07 24.36 -57.25
N PHE A 7 76.93 23.49 -58.26
CA PHE A 7 75.63 23.18 -58.87
C PHE A 7 75.01 21.86 -58.37
N LEU A 8 75.78 21.01 -57.67
CA LEU A 8 75.27 19.76 -57.09
C LEU A 8 74.76 19.90 -55.65
N GLY A 9 75.00 21.03 -54.97
CA GLY A 9 74.56 21.28 -53.60
C GLY A 9 73.17 21.91 -53.47
N ILE A 10 72.60 22.46 -54.55
CA ILE A 10 71.32 23.19 -54.52
C ILE A 10 70.15 22.34 -55.09
N VAL A 11 70.43 21.22 -55.79
CA VAL A 11 69.39 20.29 -56.28
C VAL A 11 69.06 19.17 -55.27
N LEU A 12 69.89 18.97 -54.24
CA LEU A 12 69.67 17.98 -53.19
C LEU A 12 68.98 18.52 -51.91
N PHE A 13 68.67 19.82 -51.86
CA PHE A 13 67.91 20.43 -50.75
C PHE A 13 66.47 20.84 -51.14
N SER A 14 66.03 20.49 -52.34
CA SER A 14 64.66 20.74 -52.83
C SER A 14 63.81 19.46 -53.01
N LEU A 15 64.24 18.33 -52.44
CA LEU A 15 63.55 17.03 -52.57
C LEU A 15 63.23 16.32 -51.23
N VAL A 16 63.37 16.99 -50.09
CA VAL A 16 62.88 16.49 -48.80
C VAL A 16 61.97 17.54 -48.17
N GLY A 17 60.69 17.49 -48.53
CA GLY A 17 59.71 18.47 -48.03
C GLY A 17 58.33 18.44 -48.67
N VAL A 18 57.94 17.34 -49.33
CA VAL A 18 56.53 17.05 -49.60
C VAL A 18 56.30 15.58 -49.26
N SER A 19 56.37 15.26 -47.96
CA SER A 19 55.45 14.25 -47.47
C SER A 19 54.08 14.89 -47.63
N ALA A 20 53.35 14.47 -48.67
CA ALA A 20 51.91 14.64 -48.67
C ALA A 20 51.43 14.07 -47.34
N GLN A 21 50.98 14.95 -46.44
CA GLN A 21 50.24 14.56 -45.25
C GLN A 21 49.06 13.76 -45.79
N LYS A 22 49.14 12.42 -45.78
CA LYS A 22 47.98 11.58 -46.01
C LYS A 22 47.00 12.01 -44.92
N SER A 23 45.89 12.64 -45.32
CA SER A 23 44.79 12.95 -44.43
C SER A 23 44.46 11.66 -43.68
N LYS A 24 44.59 11.66 -42.34
CA LYS A 24 44.20 10.51 -41.50
C LYS A 24 42.79 10.07 -41.89
N SER A 25 42.55 8.77 -42.01
CA SER A 25 41.19 8.26 -42.23
C SER A 25 40.32 8.54 -41.00
N TYR A 26 38.99 8.52 -41.16
CA TYR A 26 38.10 8.67 -40.01
C TYR A 26 38.32 7.56 -38.97
N ASP A 27 38.59 6.33 -39.42
CA ASP A 27 38.86 5.19 -38.54
C ASP A 27 40.10 5.41 -37.67
N ASP A 28 41.20 5.91 -38.25
CA ASP A 28 42.43 6.22 -37.50
C ASP A 28 42.16 7.29 -36.42
N MET A 29 41.33 8.29 -36.74
CA MET A 29 40.97 9.36 -35.81
C MET A 29 40.04 8.86 -34.70
N TRP A 30 39.07 8.00 -35.02
CA TRP A 30 38.18 7.38 -34.03
C TRP A 30 38.89 6.39 -33.12
N GLU A 31 39.90 5.66 -33.62
CA GLU A 31 40.77 4.83 -32.79
C GLU A 31 41.56 5.69 -31.79
N GLU A 32 42.07 6.84 -32.23
CA GLU A 32 42.73 7.81 -31.35
C GLU A 32 41.77 8.36 -30.27
N VAL A 33 40.52 8.70 -30.63
CA VAL A 33 39.48 9.09 -29.66
C VAL A 33 39.22 7.97 -28.64
N ASN A 34 39.07 6.72 -29.10
CA ASN A 34 38.82 5.59 -28.21
C ASN A 34 40.01 5.32 -27.27
N ASN A 35 41.24 5.46 -27.75
CA ASN A 35 42.45 5.35 -26.93
C ASN A 35 42.50 6.42 -25.82
N PHE A 36 42.11 7.67 -26.12
CA PHE A 36 42.01 8.71 -25.09
C PHE A 36 40.89 8.44 -24.09
N ARG A 37 39.73 7.94 -24.54
CA ARG A 37 38.62 7.56 -23.65
C ARG A 37 38.99 6.41 -22.70
N GLN A 38 39.66 5.37 -23.20
CA GLN A 38 40.14 4.27 -22.35
C GLN A 38 41.14 4.73 -21.27
N LYS A 39 41.86 5.83 -21.53
CA LYS A 39 42.79 6.45 -20.57
C LYS A 39 42.15 7.52 -19.68
N ALA A 40 40.83 7.72 -19.77
CA ALA A 40 40.09 8.79 -19.06
C ALA A 40 40.65 10.20 -19.35
N LEU A 41 40.99 10.49 -20.61
CA LEU A 41 41.48 11.78 -21.07
C LEU A 41 40.44 12.49 -21.98
N PRO A 42 39.30 12.96 -21.44
CA PRO A 42 38.19 13.47 -22.24
C PRO A 42 38.51 14.76 -22.99
N LYS A 43 39.39 15.63 -22.45
CA LYS A 43 39.86 16.84 -23.15
C LYS A 43 40.74 16.51 -24.37
N SER A 44 41.61 15.51 -24.27
CA SER A 44 42.39 15.06 -25.43
C SER A 44 41.51 14.34 -26.46
N ALA A 45 40.51 13.59 -25.99
CA ALA A 45 39.52 12.97 -26.87
C ALA A 45 38.71 14.02 -27.65
N ILE A 46 38.20 15.07 -26.98
CA ILE A 46 37.36 16.08 -27.64
C ILE A 46 38.13 16.88 -28.69
N GLU A 47 39.41 17.18 -28.47
CA GLU A 47 40.27 17.83 -29.49
C GLU A 47 40.38 17.02 -30.79
N VAL A 48 40.41 15.68 -30.68
CA VAL A 48 40.42 14.81 -31.86
C VAL A 48 39.03 14.74 -32.49
N VAL A 49 37.97 14.67 -31.67
CA VAL A 49 36.59 14.72 -32.16
C VAL A 49 36.29 16.03 -32.91
N ASP A 50 36.79 17.17 -32.44
CA ASP A 50 36.65 18.47 -33.11
C ASP A 50 37.31 18.46 -34.50
N LYS A 51 38.48 17.82 -34.62
CA LYS A 51 39.14 17.63 -35.94
C LYS A 51 38.34 16.72 -36.86
N ILE A 52 37.73 15.65 -36.31
CA ILE A 52 36.81 14.76 -37.07
C ILE A 52 35.62 15.57 -37.57
N TYR A 53 35.01 16.36 -36.68
CA TYR A 53 33.86 17.20 -36.98
C TYR A 53 34.15 18.23 -38.07
N GLU A 54 35.27 18.97 -37.97
CA GLU A 54 35.67 19.96 -38.99
C GLU A 54 35.93 19.32 -40.35
N LYS A 55 36.53 18.12 -40.36
CA LYS A 55 36.71 17.34 -41.58
C LYS A 55 35.36 16.89 -42.16
N ALA A 56 34.46 16.41 -41.31
CA ALA A 56 33.13 15.94 -41.70
C ALA A 56 32.27 17.07 -42.28
N LYS A 57 32.34 18.29 -41.73
CA LYS A 57 31.67 19.46 -42.30
C LYS A 57 32.21 19.84 -43.68
N LYS A 58 33.54 19.82 -43.87
CA LYS A 58 34.16 20.11 -45.17
C LYS A 58 33.81 19.07 -46.25
N GLU A 59 33.66 17.82 -45.84
CA GLU A 59 33.31 16.70 -46.73
C GLU A 59 31.80 16.47 -46.86
N ASN A 60 30.98 17.26 -46.15
CA ASN A 60 29.53 17.11 -46.04
C ASN A 60 29.07 15.69 -45.63
N ASN A 61 29.82 15.05 -44.73
CA ASN A 61 29.55 13.70 -44.25
C ASN A 61 28.61 13.72 -43.04
N ILE A 62 27.31 13.65 -43.29
CA ILE A 62 26.25 13.73 -42.27
C ILE A 62 26.46 12.70 -41.15
N GLY A 63 26.82 11.46 -41.47
CA GLY A 63 27.03 10.41 -40.47
C GLY A 63 28.17 10.74 -39.50
N GLU A 64 29.28 11.27 -40.00
CA GLU A 64 30.42 11.69 -39.17
C GLU A 64 30.15 12.99 -38.42
N ILE A 65 29.37 13.93 -38.99
CA ILE A 65 28.90 15.14 -38.28
C ILE A 65 28.06 14.73 -37.07
N LEU A 66 27.11 13.80 -37.23
CA LEU A 66 26.25 13.34 -36.14
C LEU A 66 27.03 12.56 -35.07
N LYS A 67 27.96 11.70 -35.49
CA LYS A 67 28.81 10.92 -34.58
C LYS A 67 29.72 11.81 -33.75
N SER A 68 30.39 12.77 -34.40
CA SER A 68 31.25 13.73 -33.71
C SER A 68 30.46 14.65 -32.78
N THR A 69 29.30 15.16 -33.20
CA THR A 69 28.40 15.96 -32.34
C THR A 69 27.94 15.16 -31.10
N SER A 70 27.56 13.89 -31.29
CA SER A 70 27.17 13.01 -30.18
C SER A 70 28.32 12.77 -29.20
N TYR A 71 29.54 12.57 -29.70
CA TYR A 71 30.73 12.39 -28.88
C TYR A 71 31.14 13.68 -28.17
N GLN A 72 31.00 14.86 -28.79
CA GLN A 72 31.24 16.15 -28.13
C GLN A 72 30.31 16.30 -26.91
N ILE A 73 29.00 16.09 -27.10
CA ILE A 73 28.01 16.17 -26.01
C ILE A 73 28.32 15.17 -24.89
N MET A 74 28.65 13.93 -25.26
CA MET A 74 29.01 12.88 -24.28
C MET A 74 30.28 13.24 -23.50
N LEU A 75 31.34 13.71 -24.17
CA LEU A 75 32.60 14.03 -23.52
C LEU A 75 32.52 15.29 -22.64
N MET A 76 31.68 16.27 -22.99
CA MET A 76 31.44 17.46 -22.17
C MET A 76 30.96 17.09 -20.76
N GLN A 77 30.19 16.00 -20.61
CA GLN A 77 29.73 15.52 -19.31
C GLN A 77 30.88 15.23 -18.33
N ASP A 78 32.07 14.85 -18.83
CA ASP A 78 33.20 14.45 -17.99
C ASP A 78 33.99 15.65 -17.42
N PHE A 79 33.82 16.87 -17.95
CA PHE A 79 34.63 18.03 -17.55
C PHE A 79 33.91 19.37 -17.50
N GLU A 80 32.66 19.47 -17.97
CA GLU A 80 31.87 20.71 -17.98
C GLU A 80 30.83 20.70 -16.85
N GLU A 81 30.84 21.73 -15.99
CA GLU A 81 29.98 21.80 -14.80
C GLU A 81 28.49 21.89 -15.18
N ASN A 82 28.16 22.73 -16.17
CA ASN A 82 26.81 22.89 -16.74
C ASN A 82 26.67 22.20 -18.10
N HIS A 83 27.15 20.96 -18.22
CA HIS A 83 27.21 20.23 -19.50
C HIS A 83 25.88 20.16 -20.27
N PHE A 84 24.72 20.14 -19.59
CA PHE A 84 23.41 20.18 -20.26
C PHE A 84 23.15 21.50 -21.00
N VAL A 85 23.51 22.64 -20.38
CA VAL A 85 23.41 23.97 -20.99
C VAL A 85 24.34 24.04 -22.20
N ALA A 86 25.59 23.58 -22.04
CA ALA A 86 26.57 23.54 -23.12
C ALA A 86 26.12 22.63 -24.28
N ALA A 87 25.52 21.47 -23.98
CA ALA A 87 25.02 20.53 -24.98
C ALA A 87 23.84 21.11 -25.78
N ILE A 88 22.91 21.82 -25.14
CA ILE A 88 21.78 22.48 -25.82
C ILE A 88 22.30 23.61 -26.70
N ALA A 89 23.18 24.47 -26.19
CA ALA A 89 23.78 25.56 -26.96
C ALA A 89 24.56 25.04 -28.18
N LYS A 90 25.29 23.92 -28.02
CA LYS A 90 25.97 23.24 -29.13
C LYS A 90 24.98 22.75 -30.18
N LEU A 91 23.91 22.07 -29.78
CA LEU A 91 22.88 21.59 -30.70
C LEU A 91 22.19 22.75 -31.43
N ASP A 92 21.89 23.86 -30.75
CA ASP A 92 21.29 25.04 -31.37
C ASP A 92 22.20 25.65 -32.43
N ALA A 93 23.50 25.77 -32.14
CA ALA A 93 24.50 26.23 -33.11
C ALA A 93 24.68 25.29 -34.32
N GLU A 94 24.39 23.99 -34.18
CA GLU A 94 24.37 23.05 -35.30
C GLU A 94 23.06 23.10 -36.08
N ILE A 95 21.92 23.27 -35.41
CA ILE A 95 20.59 23.25 -36.00
C ILE A 95 20.40 24.43 -36.94
N GLU A 96 20.79 25.65 -36.54
CA GLU A 96 20.56 26.85 -37.35
C GLU A 96 21.06 26.72 -38.81
N PRO A 97 22.34 26.40 -39.07
CA PRO A 97 22.89 26.29 -40.42
C PRO A 97 22.64 24.93 -41.10
N ALA A 98 22.06 23.94 -40.43
CA ALA A 98 21.91 22.60 -41.00
C ALA A 98 20.87 22.54 -42.12
N ASP A 99 21.23 21.85 -43.21
CA ASP A 99 20.31 21.48 -44.28
C ASP A 99 19.48 20.24 -43.89
N GLU A 100 18.36 20.05 -44.58
CA GLU A 100 17.52 18.86 -44.45
C GLU A 100 18.16 17.67 -45.19
N PRO A 101 18.22 16.46 -44.61
CA PRO A 101 17.52 16.01 -43.41
C PRO A 101 18.34 16.05 -42.10
N LEU A 102 19.58 16.57 -42.12
CA LEU A 102 20.45 16.64 -40.92
C LEU A 102 19.78 17.45 -39.81
N LYS A 103 19.13 18.56 -40.16
CA LYS A 103 18.36 19.42 -39.25
C LYS A 103 17.33 18.64 -38.41
N GLN A 104 16.58 17.72 -39.02
CA GLN A 104 15.57 16.89 -38.35
C GLN A 104 16.18 15.92 -37.33
N VAL A 105 17.34 15.35 -37.64
CA VAL A 105 18.05 14.45 -36.70
C VAL A 105 18.57 15.24 -35.50
N LEU A 106 19.08 16.45 -35.71
CA LEU A 106 19.55 17.33 -34.64
C LEU A 106 18.41 17.77 -33.70
N TYR A 107 17.21 18.07 -34.23
CA TYR A 107 16.03 18.30 -33.40
C TYR A 107 15.67 17.09 -32.51
N SER A 108 15.73 15.87 -33.06
CA SER A 108 15.51 14.64 -32.29
C SER A 108 16.60 14.40 -31.22
N MET A 109 17.83 14.84 -31.47
CA MET A 109 18.91 14.82 -30.47
C MET A 109 18.65 15.85 -29.35
N LYS A 110 18.26 17.08 -29.70
CA LYS A 110 17.92 18.13 -28.73
C LYS A 110 16.76 17.69 -27.83
N ALA A 111 15.68 17.18 -28.40
CA ALA A 111 14.56 16.63 -27.62
C ALA A 111 15.02 15.54 -26.62
N ARG A 112 15.93 14.65 -27.04
CA ARG A 112 16.47 13.61 -26.15
C ARG A 112 17.31 14.18 -25.00
N VAL A 113 18.13 15.20 -25.26
CA VAL A 113 18.93 15.87 -24.21
C VAL A 113 18.02 16.57 -23.20
N LEU A 114 17.01 17.30 -23.67
CA LEU A 114 15.99 17.95 -22.82
C LEU A 114 15.28 16.94 -21.92
N TRP A 115 14.82 15.82 -22.49
CA TRP A 115 14.15 14.78 -21.72
C TRP A 115 15.08 14.08 -20.72
N PHE A 116 16.32 13.80 -21.13
CA PHE A 116 17.31 13.19 -20.24
C PHE A 116 17.65 14.11 -19.05
N TYR A 117 17.73 15.42 -19.27
CA TYR A 117 17.88 16.40 -18.19
C TYR A 117 16.76 16.28 -17.15
N TYR A 118 15.50 16.24 -17.62
CA TYR A 118 14.35 16.01 -16.74
C TYR A 118 14.47 14.69 -15.98
N SER A 119 14.76 13.57 -16.66
CA SER A 119 14.87 12.26 -16.01
C SER A 119 15.94 12.22 -14.91
N GLN A 120 17.09 12.88 -15.10
CA GLN A 120 18.17 12.96 -14.10
C GLN A 120 17.83 13.88 -12.92
N ASN A 121 16.94 14.86 -13.11
CA ASN A 121 16.58 15.86 -12.12
C ASN A 121 15.15 15.70 -11.58
N ARG A 122 14.50 14.56 -11.86
CA ARG A 122 13.09 14.29 -11.54
C ARG A 122 12.69 14.65 -10.10
N TYR A 123 13.50 14.25 -9.12
CA TYR A 123 13.24 14.52 -7.70
C TYR A 123 13.15 16.02 -7.38
N ARG A 124 13.89 16.88 -8.10
CA ARG A 124 13.91 18.33 -7.88
C ARG A 124 12.62 19.00 -8.34
N PHE A 125 11.95 18.46 -9.35
CA PHE A 125 10.72 19.02 -9.91
C PHE A 125 9.46 18.61 -9.13
N LEU A 126 9.50 17.48 -8.43
CA LEU A 126 8.38 17.04 -7.59
C LEU A 126 8.22 17.86 -6.31
N ASP A 127 9.31 18.47 -5.82
CA ASP A 127 9.35 19.22 -4.55
C ASP A 127 9.37 20.76 -4.71
N ARG A 128 9.36 21.28 -5.95
CA ARG A 128 9.45 22.73 -6.23
C ARG A 128 8.09 23.34 -6.57
N SER A 129 7.73 24.44 -5.91
CA SER A 129 6.78 25.41 -6.47
C SER A 129 7.44 26.14 -7.66
N THR A 130 6.65 26.56 -8.66
CA THR A 130 7.10 27.23 -9.88
C THR A 130 8.14 28.34 -9.62
N THR A 131 9.28 28.28 -10.32
CA THR A 131 10.43 29.18 -10.16
C THR A 131 10.09 30.62 -10.60
N VAL A 132 10.52 31.62 -9.81
CA VAL A 132 10.17 33.04 -9.98
C VAL A 132 11.23 33.83 -10.78
N ASP A 133 12.46 33.30 -10.90
CA ASP A 133 13.55 33.89 -11.70
C ASP A 133 13.96 32.93 -12.83
N PHE A 134 13.63 33.29 -14.07
CA PHE A 134 13.74 32.43 -15.26
C PHE A 134 14.76 32.99 -16.27
N ASP A 135 15.76 32.18 -16.65
CA ASP A 135 16.70 32.45 -17.75
C ASP A 135 16.44 31.45 -18.90
N ASN A 136 16.07 31.98 -20.07
CA ASN A 136 15.82 31.18 -21.27
C ASN A 136 17.05 30.38 -21.74
N ASN A 137 18.27 30.80 -21.39
CA ASN A 137 19.48 30.12 -21.84
C ASN A 137 20.00 29.08 -20.85
N ASP A 138 19.40 28.97 -19.66
CA ASP A 138 19.80 28.01 -18.63
C ASP A 138 18.63 27.08 -18.25
N ILE A 139 18.70 25.85 -18.75
CA ILE A 139 17.71 24.79 -18.49
C ILE A 139 17.53 24.51 -16.98
N SER A 140 18.49 24.85 -16.12
CA SER A 140 18.36 24.68 -14.66
C SER A 140 17.37 25.63 -14.00
N THR A 141 16.99 26.70 -14.70
CA THR A 141 15.98 27.67 -14.28
C THR A 141 14.59 27.37 -14.82
N TRP A 142 14.48 26.45 -15.80
CA TRP A 142 13.22 26.14 -16.48
C TRP A 142 12.23 25.38 -15.59
N SER A 143 10.94 25.69 -15.77
CA SER A 143 9.85 24.91 -15.16
C SER A 143 9.73 23.54 -15.83
N LEU A 144 9.12 22.58 -15.13
CA LEU A 144 8.80 21.25 -15.71
C LEU A 144 7.97 21.41 -16.99
N GLN A 145 6.95 22.26 -16.94
CA GLN A 145 6.10 22.55 -18.10
C GLN A 145 6.92 23.02 -19.30
N LYS A 146 7.87 23.95 -19.10
CA LYS A 146 8.71 24.47 -20.18
C LYS A 146 9.61 23.39 -20.78
N ILE A 147 10.23 22.54 -19.96
CA ILE A 147 11.07 21.43 -20.44
C ILE A 147 10.22 20.45 -21.27
N VAL A 148 9.01 20.14 -20.82
CA VAL A 148 8.06 19.28 -21.56
C VAL A 148 7.68 19.91 -22.89
N GLU A 149 7.24 21.18 -22.90
CA GLU A 149 6.88 21.92 -24.12
C GLU A 149 8.03 21.97 -25.13
N GLU A 150 9.25 22.29 -24.69
CA GLU A 150 10.42 22.32 -25.58
C GLU A 150 10.79 20.94 -26.12
N THR A 151 10.70 19.90 -25.28
CA THR A 151 10.91 18.51 -25.74
C THR A 151 9.88 18.14 -26.80
N PHE A 152 8.61 18.52 -26.57
CA PHE A 152 7.48 18.27 -27.44
C PHE A 152 7.66 18.91 -28.83
N GLU A 153 7.99 20.21 -28.86
CA GLU A 153 8.19 20.94 -30.09
C GLU A 153 9.40 20.43 -30.88
N ASN A 154 10.52 20.09 -30.21
CA ASN A 154 11.69 19.54 -30.88
C ASN A 154 11.39 18.15 -31.51
N TYR A 155 10.59 17.30 -30.86
CA TYR A 155 10.14 16.06 -31.51
C TYR A 155 9.22 16.31 -32.70
N LYS A 156 8.30 17.29 -32.62
CA LYS A 156 7.47 17.67 -33.79
C LYS A 156 8.31 18.20 -34.95
N LEU A 157 9.27 19.09 -34.68
CA LEU A 157 10.21 19.62 -35.68
C LEU A 157 11.04 18.50 -36.31
N SER A 158 11.39 17.46 -35.56
CA SER A 158 12.12 16.31 -36.09
C SER A 158 11.34 15.48 -37.11
N LEU A 159 10.00 15.61 -37.16
CA LEU A 159 9.14 14.88 -38.10
C LEU A 159 8.65 15.74 -39.28
N GLN A 160 9.01 17.03 -39.32
CA GLN A 160 8.67 17.89 -40.47
C GLN A 160 9.38 17.43 -41.75
N ASN A 161 8.81 17.83 -42.89
CA ASN A 161 9.28 17.44 -44.23
C ASN A 161 9.26 15.93 -44.47
N GLU A 162 8.17 15.27 -44.05
CA GLU A 162 7.97 13.82 -44.15
C GLU A 162 8.32 13.24 -45.53
N ASN A 163 8.02 13.97 -46.62
CA ASN A 163 8.30 13.52 -47.99
C ASN A 163 9.80 13.28 -48.27
N ILE A 164 10.68 14.05 -47.62
CA ILE A 164 12.14 13.85 -47.71
C ILE A 164 12.53 12.68 -46.81
N LEU A 165 12.09 12.72 -45.55
CA LEU A 165 12.45 11.71 -44.54
C LEU A 165 12.01 10.28 -44.93
N LYS A 166 10.84 10.13 -45.57
CA LYS A 166 10.29 8.86 -46.06
C LYS A 166 11.05 8.31 -47.28
N LYS A 167 11.82 9.14 -47.99
CA LYS A 167 12.65 8.71 -49.14
C LYS A 167 14.09 8.41 -48.74
N GLU A 168 14.57 9.05 -47.67
CA GLU A 168 15.95 8.90 -47.20
C GLU A 168 16.15 7.56 -46.46
N PRO A 169 17.07 6.70 -46.92
CA PRO A 169 17.33 5.42 -46.27
C PRO A 169 18.06 5.61 -44.93
N ILE A 170 17.73 4.78 -43.94
CA ILE A 170 18.37 4.83 -42.61
C ILE A 170 19.89 4.59 -42.64
N HIS A 171 20.41 4.07 -43.75
CA HIS A 171 21.85 3.88 -43.99
C HIS A 171 22.67 5.17 -43.85
N LEU A 172 22.06 6.34 -44.04
CA LEU A 172 22.70 7.64 -43.78
C LEU A 172 23.26 7.73 -42.34
N LEU A 173 22.67 7.00 -41.39
CA LEU A 173 23.05 6.96 -39.98
C LEU A 173 23.95 5.77 -39.60
N HIS A 174 24.50 5.01 -40.56
CA HIS A 174 25.32 3.82 -40.26
C HIS A 174 26.53 4.08 -39.35
N GLN A 175 27.06 5.32 -39.37
CA GLN A 175 28.17 5.76 -38.51
C GLN A 175 27.80 5.90 -37.03
N VAL A 176 26.52 6.12 -36.73
CA VAL A 176 26.00 6.35 -35.36
C VAL A 176 25.12 5.22 -34.84
N LEU A 177 24.63 4.34 -35.71
CA LEU A 177 23.84 3.17 -35.33
C LEU A 177 24.74 1.96 -35.08
N ASN A 178 24.34 1.08 -34.15
CA ASN A 178 25.05 -0.17 -33.90
C ASN A 178 24.96 -1.10 -35.14
N ASN A 179 26.05 -1.78 -35.47
CA ASN A 179 26.20 -2.58 -36.69
C ASN A 179 25.68 -4.03 -36.56
N SER A 180 24.88 -4.34 -35.54
CA SER A 180 24.29 -5.68 -35.36
C SER A 180 23.32 -6.09 -36.47
N GLY A 181 22.83 -5.13 -37.29
CA GLY A 181 21.96 -5.38 -38.45
C GLY A 181 20.52 -5.80 -38.12
N GLU A 182 20.28 -6.40 -36.95
CA GLU A 182 18.96 -6.82 -36.49
C GLU A 182 18.02 -5.61 -36.26
N GLY A 183 16.83 -5.64 -36.88
CA GLY A 183 15.76 -4.66 -36.68
C GLY A 183 15.71 -3.52 -37.71
N ARG A 184 16.70 -3.42 -38.61
CA ARG A 184 16.70 -2.41 -39.68
C ARG A 184 15.56 -2.63 -40.68
N GLU A 185 15.12 -3.88 -40.84
CA GLU A 185 13.97 -4.24 -41.68
C GLU A 185 12.65 -3.64 -41.18
N PHE A 186 12.55 -3.26 -39.91
CA PHE A 186 11.35 -2.63 -39.35
C PHE A 186 11.39 -1.10 -39.44
N ARG A 187 12.57 -0.51 -39.72
CA ARG A 187 12.81 0.94 -39.78
C ARG A 187 13.67 1.31 -41.00
N PRO A 188 13.18 1.08 -42.22
CA PRO A 188 13.99 1.23 -43.43
C PRO A 188 14.41 2.68 -43.73
N THR A 189 13.64 3.68 -43.26
CA THR A 189 13.84 5.09 -43.61
C THR A 189 14.24 5.96 -42.41
N LEU A 190 14.70 7.17 -42.71
CA LEU A 190 14.98 8.17 -41.68
C LEU A 190 13.70 8.60 -40.95
N TYR A 191 12.56 8.65 -41.65
CA TYR A 191 11.26 8.92 -41.03
C TYR A 191 10.93 7.88 -39.95
N ASP A 192 11.10 6.59 -40.23
CA ASP A 192 10.81 5.52 -39.26
C ASP A 192 11.64 5.66 -37.99
N PHE A 193 12.93 5.94 -38.14
CA PHE A 193 13.82 6.14 -37.00
C PHE A 193 13.40 7.34 -36.14
N LEU A 194 13.12 8.48 -36.75
CA LEU A 194 12.74 9.69 -36.03
C LEU A 194 11.34 9.57 -35.40
N ALA A 195 10.39 8.98 -36.12
CA ALA A 195 9.03 8.74 -35.66
C ALA A 195 9.01 7.82 -34.43
N HIS A 196 9.79 6.74 -34.44
CA HIS A 196 9.86 5.85 -33.26
C HIS A 196 10.59 6.48 -32.07
N ARG A 197 11.61 7.31 -32.30
CA ARG A 197 12.21 8.11 -31.22
C ARG A 197 11.24 9.11 -30.59
N ALA A 198 10.37 9.70 -31.41
CA ALA A 198 9.29 10.55 -30.93
C ALA A 198 8.22 9.73 -30.20
N LEU A 199 7.85 8.55 -30.71
CA LEU A 199 6.90 7.64 -30.05
C LEU A 199 7.38 7.20 -28.67
N GLU A 200 8.67 6.94 -28.46
CA GLU A 200 9.19 6.61 -27.12
C GLU A 200 8.84 7.69 -26.07
N PHE A 201 8.90 8.97 -26.46
CA PHE A 201 8.50 10.08 -25.61
C PHE A 201 6.97 10.15 -25.47
N PHE A 202 6.24 10.15 -26.59
CA PHE A 202 4.78 10.33 -26.59
C PHE A 202 3.98 9.15 -26.00
N LYS A 203 4.54 7.94 -25.97
CA LYS A 203 3.94 6.78 -25.29
C LYS A 203 4.18 6.78 -23.78
N SER A 204 5.10 7.61 -23.27
CA SER A 204 5.38 7.70 -21.84
C SER A 204 4.28 8.47 -21.10
N THR A 205 3.95 8.03 -19.88
CA THR A 205 2.91 8.65 -19.02
C THR A 205 3.45 9.85 -18.22
N GLU A 206 4.76 10.02 -18.19
CA GLU A 206 5.47 10.95 -17.31
C GLU A 206 5.41 12.44 -17.72
N PRO A 207 5.42 12.82 -19.02
CA PRO A 207 5.16 14.19 -19.44
C PRO A 207 3.74 14.67 -19.11
N GLY A 208 2.80 13.73 -18.87
CA GLY A 208 1.40 14.00 -18.51
C GLY A 208 1.18 14.44 -17.05
N ILE A 209 2.23 14.86 -16.34
CA ILE A 209 2.14 15.46 -14.99
C ILE A 209 1.50 16.85 -15.07
N VAL A 210 1.65 17.56 -16.19
CA VAL A 210 0.96 18.84 -16.46
C VAL A 210 -0.28 18.54 -17.29
N LYS A 211 -1.39 18.19 -16.63
CA LYS A 211 -2.65 17.87 -17.33
C LYS A 211 -3.46 19.14 -17.58
N PRO A 212 -3.82 19.47 -18.84
CA PRO A 212 -4.81 20.49 -19.13
C PRO A 212 -6.22 20.03 -18.72
N ALA A 213 -7.14 20.99 -18.56
CA ALA A 213 -8.52 20.75 -18.10
C ALA A 213 -9.32 19.80 -19.02
N GLU A 214 -9.02 19.79 -20.32
CA GLU A 214 -9.60 18.86 -21.30
C GLU A 214 -8.51 17.89 -21.78
N THR A 215 -8.52 16.65 -21.26
CA THR A 215 -7.54 15.61 -21.62
C THR A 215 -8.06 14.76 -22.77
N PHE A 216 -7.23 14.45 -23.75
CA PHE A 216 -7.56 13.48 -24.81
C PHE A 216 -7.64 12.04 -24.27
N TYR A 217 -8.72 11.32 -24.63
CA TYR A 217 -8.93 9.92 -24.25
C TYR A 217 -9.13 9.04 -25.48
N ILE A 218 -8.66 7.79 -25.40
CA ILE A 218 -8.92 6.74 -26.39
C ILE A 218 -10.21 6.02 -25.98
N ASN A 219 -11.34 6.57 -26.39
CA ASN A 219 -12.66 6.21 -25.85
C ASN A 219 -13.63 5.60 -26.88
N ASP A 220 -13.14 5.32 -28.09
CA ASP A 220 -13.94 4.81 -29.20
C ASP A 220 -13.28 3.56 -29.81
N GLU A 221 -14.09 2.56 -30.15
CA GLU A 221 -13.62 1.30 -30.73
C GLU A 221 -12.96 1.50 -32.11
N SER A 222 -13.24 2.60 -32.82
CA SER A 222 -12.60 2.94 -34.09
C SER A 222 -11.08 3.09 -33.98
N TYR A 223 -10.52 3.40 -32.80
CA TYR A 223 -9.07 3.44 -32.62
C TYR A 223 -8.41 2.06 -32.74
N ILE A 224 -9.14 0.96 -32.52
CA ILE A 224 -8.66 -0.42 -32.64
C ILE A 224 -9.23 -1.15 -33.86
N SER A 225 -9.79 -0.41 -34.83
CA SER A 225 -10.26 -0.97 -36.10
C SER A 225 -9.11 -1.55 -36.94
N ASP A 226 -9.45 -2.12 -38.10
CA ASP A 226 -8.44 -2.50 -39.09
C ASP A 226 -7.62 -1.28 -39.56
N ALA A 227 -6.40 -1.54 -40.05
CA ALA A 227 -5.44 -0.51 -40.45
C ALA A 227 -6.00 0.50 -41.45
N GLN A 228 -6.83 0.08 -42.42
CA GLN A 228 -7.35 0.99 -43.44
C GLN A 228 -8.39 1.94 -42.87
N SER A 229 -9.27 1.43 -42.00
CA SER A 229 -10.24 2.24 -41.27
C SER A 229 -9.54 3.21 -40.30
N PHE A 230 -8.49 2.76 -39.60
CA PHE A 230 -7.73 3.59 -38.66
C PHE A 230 -7.02 4.75 -39.36
N VAL A 231 -6.39 4.51 -40.52
CA VAL A 231 -5.74 5.57 -41.32
C VAL A 231 -6.72 6.66 -41.76
N ASN A 232 -7.97 6.30 -42.02
CA ASN A 232 -9.01 7.26 -42.43
C ASN A 232 -9.72 7.95 -41.25
N LEU A 233 -9.38 7.59 -40.01
CA LEU A 233 -10.01 8.15 -38.81
C LEU A 233 -9.57 9.60 -38.60
N LYS A 234 -10.51 10.50 -38.39
CA LYS A 234 -10.21 11.89 -38.04
C LYS A 234 -9.99 12.00 -36.54
N ILE A 235 -8.74 12.21 -36.12
CA ILE A 235 -8.37 12.36 -34.70
C ILE A 235 -8.09 13.84 -34.43
N GLU A 236 -8.85 14.45 -33.52
CA GLU A 236 -8.71 15.86 -33.14
C GLU A 236 -8.71 16.01 -31.61
N THR A 237 -8.00 17.01 -31.09
CA THR A 237 -8.02 17.33 -29.67
C THR A 237 -7.78 18.84 -29.43
N PRO A 238 -8.46 19.45 -28.43
CA PRO A 238 -8.09 20.76 -27.92
C PRO A 238 -6.84 20.73 -27.02
N ASP A 239 -6.39 19.53 -26.59
CA ASP A 239 -5.23 19.33 -25.73
C ASP A 239 -3.91 19.41 -26.53
N THR A 240 -3.31 20.60 -26.56
CA THR A 240 -2.08 20.87 -27.31
C THR A 240 -0.84 20.14 -26.77
N LEU A 241 -0.90 19.54 -25.57
CA LEU A 241 0.19 18.79 -24.95
C LEU A 241 -0.16 17.30 -24.73
N SER A 242 -1.20 16.80 -25.39
CA SER A 242 -1.62 15.40 -25.26
C SER A 242 -0.61 14.43 -25.86
N THR A 243 0.20 13.79 -25.02
CA THR A 243 1.15 12.78 -25.50
C THR A 243 0.46 11.62 -26.24
N LYS A 244 -0.73 11.20 -25.77
CA LYS A 244 -1.51 10.13 -26.40
C LYS A 244 -2.01 10.48 -27.79
N TYR A 245 -2.47 11.71 -27.99
CA TYR A 245 -2.91 12.20 -29.29
C TYR A 245 -1.78 12.17 -30.31
N TYR A 246 -0.61 12.72 -29.96
CA TYR A 246 0.53 12.72 -30.86
C TYR A 246 1.09 11.32 -31.10
N ALA A 247 1.07 10.44 -30.09
CA ALA A 247 1.39 9.03 -30.30
C ALA A 247 0.46 8.37 -31.33
N LEU A 248 -0.86 8.58 -31.25
CA LEU A 248 -1.82 8.07 -32.23
C LEU A 248 -1.58 8.64 -33.62
N ASN A 249 -1.33 9.94 -33.76
CA ASN A 249 -1.06 10.56 -35.06
C ASN A 249 0.22 10.01 -35.69
N ILE A 250 1.30 9.84 -34.91
CA ILE A 250 2.53 9.26 -35.44
C ILE A 250 2.30 7.80 -35.87
N LEU A 251 1.58 7.02 -35.06
CA LEU A 251 1.18 5.64 -35.43
C LEU A 251 0.31 5.64 -36.69
N GLN A 252 -0.64 6.57 -36.83
CA GLN A 252 -1.49 6.71 -38.02
C GLN A 252 -0.66 7.01 -39.27
N ASN A 253 0.29 7.93 -39.17
CA ASN A 253 1.19 8.27 -40.29
C ASN A 253 2.13 7.11 -40.65
N LEU A 254 2.64 6.36 -39.67
CA LEU A 254 3.48 5.19 -39.92
C LEU A 254 2.69 4.02 -40.53
N VAL A 255 1.46 3.80 -40.07
CA VAL A 255 0.57 2.78 -40.65
C VAL A 255 0.22 3.15 -42.09
N ASP A 256 -0.18 4.41 -42.36
CA ASP A 256 -0.46 4.89 -43.73
C ASP A 256 0.76 4.73 -44.64
N PHE A 257 1.94 5.06 -44.12
CA PHE A 257 3.19 4.95 -44.88
C PHE A 257 3.49 3.51 -45.32
N HIS A 258 3.31 2.53 -44.43
CA HIS A 258 3.72 1.15 -44.70
C HIS A 258 2.61 0.20 -45.16
N ILE A 259 1.33 0.55 -45.06
CA ILE A 259 0.20 -0.36 -45.36
C ILE A 259 0.23 -0.93 -46.79
N LYS A 260 0.90 -0.23 -47.72
CA LYS A 260 1.04 -0.61 -49.14
C LYS A 260 2.42 -1.16 -49.50
N ASP A 261 3.31 -1.35 -48.52
CA ASP A 261 4.64 -1.87 -48.78
C ASP A 261 4.58 -3.32 -49.30
N SER A 262 5.47 -3.64 -50.24
CA SER A 262 5.60 -5.00 -50.77
C SER A 262 6.13 -5.99 -49.73
N ASP A 263 7.02 -5.52 -48.85
CA ASP A 263 7.47 -6.26 -47.67
C ASP A 263 6.71 -5.75 -46.44
N PRO A 264 5.87 -6.58 -45.79
CA PRO A 264 5.06 -6.15 -44.66
C PRO A 264 5.84 -6.03 -43.34
N ALA A 265 7.17 -6.14 -43.32
CA ALA A 265 7.97 -6.09 -42.08
C ALA A 265 7.73 -4.83 -41.24
N ALA A 266 7.91 -3.64 -41.84
CA ALA A 266 7.70 -2.36 -41.15
C ALA A 266 6.23 -2.18 -40.77
N PHE A 267 5.31 -2.47 -41.69
CA PHE A 267 3.86 -2.41 -41.45
C PHE A 267 3.42 -3.25 -40.24
N LEU A 268 3.77 -4.54 -40.20
CA LEU A 268 3.35 -5.44 -39.13
C LEU A 268 3.91 -5.02 -37.77
N ASN A 269 5.14 -4.50 -37.73
CA ASN A 269 5.73 -4.04 -36.48
C ASN A 269 5.01 -2.80 -35.94
N VAL A 270 4.73 -1.80 -36.79
CA VAL A 270 3.99 -0.60 -36.41
C VAL A 270 2.54 -0.92 -36.04
N GLU A 271 1.89 -1.80 -36.81
CA GLU A 271 0.49 -2.15 -36.58
C GLU A 271 0.29 -2.89 -35.25
N VAL A 272 1.18 -3.81 -34.89
CA VAL A 272 1.19 -4.44 -33.56
C VAL A 272 1.43 -3.40 -32.47
N GLU A 273 2.38 -2.49 -32.68
CA GLU A 273 2.67 -1.42 -31.72
C GLU A 273 1.48 -0.48 -31.53
N ARG A 274 0.75 -0.16 -32.60
CA ARG A 274 -0.51 0.61 -32.56
C ARG A 274 -1.57 -0.12 -31.76
N LEU A 275 -1.87 -1.37 -32.14
CA LEU A 275 -2.91 -2.17 -31.49
C LEU A 275 -2.66 -2.30 -29.99
N LYS A 276 -1.41 -2.54 -29.60
CA LYS A 276 -0.99 -2.63 -28.20
C LYS A 276 -1.11 -1.29 -27.48
N PHE A 277 -0.66 -0.20 -28.10
CA PHE A 277 -0.79 1.14 -27.54
C PHE A 277 -2.26 1.53 -27.28
N VAL A 278 -3.15 1.22 -28.24
CA VAL A 278 -4.59 1.46 -28.11
C VAL A 278 -5.18 0.59 -27.00
N ARG A 279 -4.88 -0.71 -26.97
CA ARG A 279 -5.30 -1.64 -25.91
C ARG A 279 -4.92 -1.11 -24.52
N ASP A 280 -3.66 -0.74 -24.33
CA ASP A 280 -3.11 -0.32 -23.04
C ASP A 280 -3.66 1.04 -22.55
N ASN A 281 -4.25 1.84 -23.44
CA ASN A 281 -4.74 3.19 -23.16
C ASN A 281 -6.25 3.39 -23.37
N ALA A 282 -6.96 2.34 -23.77
CA ALA A 282 -8.39 2.38 -24.06
C ALA A 282 -9.23 2.56 -22.79
N ILE A 283 -10.29 3.37 -22.89
CA ILE A 283 -11.31 3.55 -21.84
C ILE A 283 -12.69 3.04 -22.25
N PHE A 284 -12.78 2.31 -23.37
CA PHE A 284 -13.99 1.65 -23.84
C PHE A 284 -13.99 0.15 -23.51
N ALA A 285 -15.17 -0.48 -23.55
CA ALA A 285 -15.33 -1.90 -23.22
C ALA A 285 -14.68 -2.82 -24.27
N HIS A 286 -14.37 -4.06 -23.90
CA HIS A 286 -13.90 -5.11 -24.83
C HIS A 286 -12.59 -4.85 -25.59
N ALA A 287 -11.76 -3.88 -25.17
CA ALA A 287 -10.48 -3.57 -25.80
C ALA A 287 -9.56 -4.80 -25.98
N ASP A 288 -9.46 -5.67 -24.97
CA ASP A 288 -8.67 -6.92 -25.04
C ASP A 288 -9.19 -7.89 -26.11
N SER A 289 -10.51 -8.02 -26.22
CA SER A 289 -11.14 -8.92 -27.20
C SER A 289 -10.93 -8.41 -28.63
N LEU A 290 -11.08 -7.09 -28.84
CA LEU A 290 -10.83 -6.45 -30.12
C LEU A 290 -9.35 -6.51 -30.52
N TYR A 291 -8.43 -6.29 -29.57
CA TYR A 291 -6.99 -6.44 -29.77
C TYR A 291 -6.63 -7.83 -30.29
N LEU A 292 -7.06 -8.88 -29.58
CA LEU A 292 -6.81 -10.26 -29.96
C LEU A 292 -7.42 -10.59 -31.34
N GLN A 293 -8.64 -10.10 -31.61
CA GLN A 293 -9.30 -10.29 -32.90
C GLN A 293 -8.48 -9.67 -34.05
N GLN A 294 -7.96 -8.45 -33.89
CA GLN A 294 -7.13 -7.82 -34.91
C GLN A 294 -5.82 -8.58 -35.15
N LEU A 295 -5.15 -9.04 -34.10
CA LEU A 295 -3.95 -9.86 -34.24
C LEU A 295 -4.23 -11.17 -35.00
N LEU A 296 -5.36 -11.84 -34.71
CA LEU A 296 -5.77 -13.06 -35.41
C LEU A 296 -6.05 -12.81 -36.89
N ASN A 297 -6.73 -11.70 -37.22
CA ASN A 297 -6.99 -11.30 -38.60
C ASN A 297 -5.70 -11.04 -39.37
N LEU A 298 -4.76 -10.29 -38.78
CA LEU A 298 -3.45 -10.02 -39.36
C LEU A 298 -2.64 -11.31 -39.54
N LYS A 299 -2.69 -12.23 -38.56
CA LYS A 299 -1.99 -13.52 -38.62
C LYS A 299 -2.48 -14.30 -39.83
N GLU A 300 -3.79 -14.42 -40.03
CA GLU A 300 -4.33 -15.15 -41.18
C GLU A 300 -3.95 -14.52 -42.54
N LYS A 301 -3.88 -13.19 -42.61
CA LYS A 301 -3.48 -12.47 -43.83
C LYS A 301 -1.99 -12.65 -44.18
N TYR A 302 -1.11 -12.67 -43.18
CA TYR A 302 0.36 -12.66 -43.39
C TYR A 302 1.09 -13.94 -42.97
N LYS A 303 0.37 -15.03 -42.65
CA LYS A 303 0.92 -16.28 -42.07
C LYS A 303 2.09 -16.95 -42.81
N THR A 304 2.32 -16.62 -44.08
CA THR A 304 3.43 -17.17 -44.88
C THR A 304 4.70 -16.31 -44.82
N HIS A 305 4.60 -15.05 -44.39
CA HIS A 305 5.73 -14.12 -44.34
C HIS A 305 6.52 -14.25 -43.03
N LYS A 306 7.86 -14.14 -43.07
CA LYS A 306 8.74 -14.24 -41.89
C LYS A 306 8.37 -13.22 -40.79
N SER A 307 7.98 -12.01 -41.20
CA SER A 307 7.61 -10.93 -40.28
C SER A 307 6.33 -11.21 -39.49
N SER A 308 5.51 -12.18 -39.91
CA SER A 308 4.33 -12.59 -39.12
C SER A 308 4.69 -13.26 -37.79
N SER A 309 5.96 -13.62 -37.56
CA SER A 309 6.46 -14.13 -36.28
C SER A 309 6.09 -13.26 -35.07
N ILE A 310 6.01 -11.93 -35.23
CA ILE A 310 5.56 -11.01 -34.17
C ILE A 310 4.10 -11.26 -33.76
N LEU A 311 3.22 -11.55 -34.72
CA LEU A 311 1.80 -11.78 -34.47
C LEU A 311 1.58 -13.05 -33.66
N TYR A 312 2.29 -14.13 -34.02
CA TYR A 312 2.29 -15.36 -33.25
C TYR A 312 2.77 -15.15 -31.81
N TYR A 313 3.84 -14.38 -31.64
CA TYR A 313 4.40 -14.08 -30.33
C TYR A 313 3.45 -13.25 -29.47
N GLU A 314 2.88 -12.17 -30.00
CA GLU A 314 1.96 -11.30 -29.24
C GLU A 314 0.63 -12.00 -28.92
N ILE A 315 0.11 -12.86 -29.79
CA ILE A 315 -1.06 -13.70 -29.47
C ILE A 315 -0.70 -14.67 -28.33
N ALA A 316 0.46 -15.31 -28.38
CA ALA A 316 0.90 -16.22 -27.32
C ALA A 316 1.13 -15.49 -25.99
N GLN A 317 1.75 -14.30 -26.03
CA GLN A 317 1.92 -13.43 -24.86
C GLN A 317 0.58 -12.98 -24.29
N PHE A 318 -0.38 -12.57 -25.12
CA PHE A 318 -1.72 -12.22 -24.66
C PHE A 318 -2.35 -13.35 -23.84
N TYR A 319 -2.36 -14.58 -24.36
CA TYR A 319 -2.89 -15.72 -23.60
C TYR A 319 -2.06 -16.03 -22.35
N TYR A 320 -0.74 -15.87 -22.40
CA TYR A 320 0.13 -16.09 -21.24
C TYR A 320 -0.14 -15.08 -20.13
N ASP A 321 -0.16 -13.79 -20.44
CA ASP A 321 -0.36 -12.69 -19.49
C ASP A 321 -1.77 -12.74 -18.88
N GLU A 322 -2.80 -12.97 -19.70
CA GLU A 322 -4.17 -13.12 -19.21
C GLU A 322 -4.33 -14.36 -18.32
N SER A 323 -3.49 -15.38 -18.48
CA SER A 323 -3.53 -16.57 -17.62
C SER A 323 -3.01 -16.35 -16.21
N ASP A 324 -2.27 -15.26 -15.93
CA ASP A 324 -1.81 -14.94 -14.58
C ASP A 324 -2.94 -14.45 -13.67
N TYR A 325 -4.04 -13.96 -14.24
CA TYR A 325 -5.28 -13.63 -13.51
C TYR A 325 -6.16 -14.86 -13.24
N TYR A 326 -5.72 -16.05 -13.62
CA TYR A 326 -6.47 -17.27 -13.36
C TYR A 326 -6.48 -17.60 -11.86
N GLU A 327 -7.60 -17.33 -11.23
CA GLU A 327 -7.97 -17.93 -9.95
C GLU A 327 -8.93 -19.10 -10.17
N HIS A 328 -8.60 -20.25 -9.58
CA HIS A 328 -9.36 -21.50 -9.74
C HIS A 328 -10.86 -21.38 -9.43
N VAL A 329 -11.25 -20.43 -8.56
CA VAL A 329 -12.63 -20.24 -8.09
C VAL A 329 -13.38 -19.15 -8.85
N LEU A 330 -12.70 -18.07 -9.26
CA LEU A 330 -13.34 -16.86 -9.80
C LEU A 330 -13.24 -16.74 -11.34
N ALA A 331 -12.26 -17.39 -11.98
CA ALA A 331 -11.92 -17.15 -13.38
C ALA A 331 -11.78 -18.43 -14.23
N SER A 332 -12.74 -19.36 -14.11
CA SER A 332 -12.71 -20.67 -14.80
C SER A 332 -12.52 -20.60 -16.34
N GLN A 333 -12.90 -19.49 -16.96
CA GLN A 333 -12.75 -19.24 -18.40
C GLN A 333 -11.28 -19.10 -18.86
N LEU A 334 -10.36 -18.78 -17.94
CA LEU A 334 -8.94 -18.56 -18.22
C LEU A 334 -8.10 -19.85 -18.09
N LYS A 335 -8.69 -20.94 -17.61
CA LYS A 335 -7.99 -22.20 -17.31
C LYS A 335 -7.10 -22.68 -18.46
N ASP A 336 -7.61 -22.67 -19.69
CA ASP A 336 -6.91 -23.22 -20.85
C ASP A 336 -5.96 -22.21 -21.54
N TYR A 337 -5.78 -21.01 -20.99
CA TYR A 337 -5.04 -19.95 -21.67
C TYR A 337 -3.55 -20.28 -21.78
N LYS A 338 -2.94 -20.92 -20.79
CA LYS A 338 -1.55 -21.40 -20.90
C LYS A 338 -1.37 -22.46 -21.98
N GLN A 339 -2.37 -23.32 -22.20
CA GLN A 339 -2.35 -24.28 -23.31
C GLN A 339 -2.38 -23.56 -24.66
N LYS A 340 -3.27 -22.56 -24.79
CA LYS A 340 -3.35 -21.73 -26.00
C LYS A 340 -2.04 -21.00 -26.25
N ALA A 341 -1.46 -20.38 -25.21
CA ALA A 341 -0.17 -19.70 -25.28
C ALA A 341 0.92 -20.66 -25.78
N LEU A 342 1.03 -21.85 -25.18
CA LEU A 342 2.00 -22.86 -25.59
C LEU A 342 1.81 -23.29 -27.05
N ALA A 343 0.58 -23.55 -27.49
CA ALA A 343 0.30 -23.93 -28.87
C ALA A 343 0.79 -22.87 -29.88
N TYR A 344 0.57 -21.58 -29.57
CA TYR A 344 1.09 -20.49 -30.41
C TYR A 344 2.62 -20.35 -30.34
N PHE A 345 3.25 -20.54 -29.17
CA PHE A 345 4.72 -20.58 -29.08
C PHE A 345 5.31 -21.73 -29.89
N GLU A 346 4.72 -22.92 -29.85
CA GLU A 346 5.16 -24.08 -30.63
C GLU A 346 5.00 -23.85 -32.14
N GLU A 347 3.87 -23.29 -32.57
CA GLU A 347 3.64 -22.94 -33.98
C GLU A 347 4.68 -21.91 -34.46
N LEU A 348 4.97 -20.89 -33.65
CA LEU A 348 6.02 -19.90 -33.91
C LEU A 348 7.41 -20.52 -34.05
N ILE A 349 7.80 -21.39 -33.12
CA ILE A 349 9.11 -22.06 -33.14
C ILE A 349 9.25 -22.95 -34.38
N SER A 350 8.17 -23.66 -34.76
CA SER A 350 8.16 -24.54 -35.92
C SER A 350 8.25 -23.77 -37.24
N LYS A 351 7.46 -22.70 -37.40
CA LYS A 351 7.39 -21.94 -38.67
C LYS A 351 8.55 -20.96 -38.85
N PHE A 352 9.01 -20.33 -37.76
CA PHE A 352 9.99 -19.24 -37.84
C PHE A 352 11.19 -19.43 -36.87
N PRO A 353 11.90 -20.57 -36.92
CA PRO A 353 12.87 -20.99 -35.90
C PRO A 353 14.06 -20.05 -35.68
N ASN A 354 14.40 -19.24 -36.68
CA ASN A 354 15.57 -18.34 -36.67
C ASN A 354 15.22 -16.88 -36.33
N THR A 355 14.01 -16.61 -35.83
CA THR A 355 13.58 -15.27 -35.41
C THR A 355 13.88 -15.03 -33.92
N ASN A 356 14.06 -13.77 -33.51
CA ASN A 356 14.20 -13.42 -32.09
C ASN A 356 12.93 -13.75 -31.30
N HIS A 357 11.75 -13.58 -31.91
CA HIS A 357 10.47 -14.04 -31.34
C HIS A 357 10.47 -15.54 -31.04
N ALA A 358 11.04 -16.38 -31.91
CA ALA A 358 11.16 -17.82 -31.65
C ALA A 358 12.16 -18.14 -30.53
N LYS A 359 13.24 -17.34 -30.34
CA LYS A 359 14.13 -17.48 -29.18
C LYS A 359 13.37 -17.21 -27.87
N ASN A 360 12.58 -16.14 -27.82
CA ASN A 360 11.73 -15.81 -26.67
C ASN A 360 10.67 -16.89 -26.44
N ALA A 361 10.02 -17.37 -27.51
CA ALA A 361 9.04 -18.45 -27.43
C ALA A 361 9.62 -19.74 -26.82
N LYS A 362 10.88 -20.10 -27.12
CA LYS A 362 11.56 -21.24 -26.49
C LYS A 362 11.71 -21.06 -24.98
N TYR A 363 11.99 -19.85 -24.52
CA TYR A 363 12.08 -19.53 -23.10
C TYR A 363 10.72 -19.67 -22.39
N TYR A 364 9.64 -19.09 -22.95
CA TYR A 364 8.31 -19.23 -22.37
C TYR A 364 7.78 -20.66 -22.42
N LYS A 365 8.05 -21.40 -23.50
CA LYS A 365 7.79 -22.84 -23.58
C LYS A 365 8.48 -23.59 -22.43
N PHE A 366 9.76 -23.32 -22.19
CA PHE A 366 10.49 -23.92 -21.07
C PHE A 366 9.85 -23.58 -19.71
N ILE A 367 9.45 -22.32 -19.47
CA ILE A 367 8.77 -21.93 -18.22
C ILE A 367 7.46 -22.69 -18.03
N LEU A 368 6.64 -22.75 -19.09
CA LEU A 368 5.34 -23.41 -19.06
C LEU A 368 5.47 -24.90 -18.80
N GLU A 369 6.40 -25.58 -19.47
CA GLU A 369 6.61 -27.03 -19.37
C GLU A 369 7.43 -27.46 -18.15
N LYS A 370 8.21 -26.55 -17.54
CA LYS A 370 9.08 -26.89 -16.41
C LYS A 370 8.30 -27.55 -15.26
N PRO A 371 8.64 -28.79 -14.87
CA PRO A 371 8.00 -29.47 -13.75
C PRO A 371 8.36 -28.81 -12.43
N ASP A 372 7.43 -28.87 -11.50
CA ASP A 372 7.55 -28.13 -10.26
C ASP A 372 6.61 -28.58 -9.17
N PHE A 373 7.06 -28.54 -7.91
CA PHE A 373 6.16 -28.69 -6.78
C PHE A 373 6.73 -28.15 -5.46
N ARG A 374 5.84 -27.98 -4.50
CA ARG A 374 6.12 -27.64 -3.10
C ARG A 374 5.21 -28.47 -2.21
N ILE A 375 5.74 -28.90 -1.06
CA ILE A 375 4.96 -29.54 -0.01
C ILE A 375 4.89 -28.66 1.23
N THR A 376 3.74 -28.68 1.90
CA THR A 376 3.49 -27.94 3.14
C THR A 376 2.80 -28.86 4.13
N VAL A 377 3.23 -28.82 5.39
CA VAL A 377 2.69 -29.66 6.47
C VAL A 377 2.51 -28.83 7.73
N GLU A 378 1.53 -29.20 8.55
CA GLU A 378 1.36 -28.59 9.87
C GLU A 378 2.47 -29.09 10.81
N LYS A 379 2.95 -28.22 11.71
CA LYS A 379 3.96 -28.57 12.71
C LYS A 379 3.64 -27.87 14.04
N PRO A 380 3.51 -28.60 15.16
CA PRO A 380 3.45 -30.07 15.30
C PRO A 380 2.08 -30.74 15.01
N ASN A 381 2.09 -32.02 14.65
CA ASN A 381 0.92 -32.91 14.47
C ASN A 381 0.66 -33.77 15.73
N ILE A 382 -0.56 -34.33 15.81
CA ILE A 382 -0.97 -35.24 16.90
C ILE A 382 -0.45 -36.66 16.59
N PRO A 383 0.26 -37.33 17.52
CA PRO A 383 0.75 -38.70 17.38
C PRO A 383 -0.35 -39.70 17.05
N ASN A 384 -0.02 -40.71 16.23
CA ASN A 384 -0.89 -41.84 15.89
C ASN A 384 -2.24 -41.46 15.24
N LYS A 385 -2.37 -40.22 14.75
CA LYS A 385 -3.53 -39.77 13.98
C LYS A 385 -3.13 -39.43 12.55
N PRO A 386 -4.01 -39.72 11.56
CA PRO A 386 -3.77 -39.27 10.19
C PRO A 386 -3.54 -37.76 10.15
N PHE A 387 -2.68 -37.32 9.24
CA PHE A 387 -2.39 -35.91 8.99
C PHE A 387 -2.39 -35.63 7.49
N LEU A 388 -2.45 -34.34 7.14
CA LEU A 388 -2.49 -33.88 5.75
C LEU A 388 -1.14 -33.30 5.31
N ILE A 389 -0.78 -33.58 4.07
CA ILE A 389 0.25 -32.87 3.33
C ILE A 389 -0.45 -32.08 2.21
N SER A 390 -0.25 -30.77 2.19
CA SER A 390 -0.63 -29.95 1.03
C SER A 390 0.49 -30.01 0.00
N ALA A 391 0.17 -30.34 -1.24
CA ALA A 391 1.10 -30.29 -2.35
C ALA A 391 0.60 -29.34 -3.43
N ASN A 392 1.40 -28.31 -3.72
CA ASN A 392 1.22 -27.40 -4.83
C ASN A 392 2.14 -27.87 -5.96
N TYR A 393 1.61 -28.24 -7.12
CA TYR A 393 2.39 -28.87 -8.19
C TYR A 393 2.01 -28.37 -9.59
N LYS A 394 2.94 -28.52 -10.54
CA LYS A 394 2.78 -28.21 -11.96
C LYS A 394 3.57 -29.21 -12.81
N ASN A 395 2.94 -29.75 -13.85
CA ASN A 395 3.53 -30.70 -14.82
C ASN A 395 4.24 -31.91 -14.19
N ILE A 396 3.69 -32.45 -13.11
CA ILE A 396 4.18 -33.66 -12.48
C ILE A 396 3.02 -34.65 -12.42
N GLU A 397 3.24 -35.85 -12.94
CA GLU A 397 2.22 -36.90 -12.92
C GLU A 397 2.28 -37.75 -11.66
N LYS A 398 3.46 -37.83 -11.02
CA LYS A 398 3.69 -38.71 -9.88
C LYS A 398 4.71 -38.12 -8.91
N LEU A 399 4.43 -38.23 -7.61
CA LEU A 399 5.37 -37.87 -6.55
C LEU A 399 5.78 -39.12 -5.76
N HIS A 400 7.08 -39.23 -5.51
CA HIS A 400 7.68 -40.29 -4.70
C HIS A 400 8.11 -39.72 -3.36
N PHE A 401 7.69 -40.35 -2.28
CA PHE A 401 7.92 -39.89 -0.91
C PHE A 401 8.82 -40.87 -0.15
N ARG A 402 9.72 -40.31 0.67
CA ARG A 402 10.54 -41.00 1.66
C ARG A 402 10.32 -40.32 3.01
N LEU A 403 9.88 -41.10 4.00
CA LEU A 403 9.83 -40.66 5.38
C LEU A 403 11.13 -41.05 6.08
N LEU A 404 11.83 -40.06 6.63
CA LEU A 404 13.14 -40.22 7.25
C LEU A 404 13.05 -39.92 8.74
N ASN A 405 13.86 -40.60 9.56
CA ASN A 405 14.07 -40.17 10.95
C ASN A 405 14.90 -38.89 10.96
N PHE A 406 14.53 -37.89 11.75
CA PHE A 406 15.17 -36.58 11.72
C PHE A 406 15.29 -35.96 13.12
N GLY A 407 15.80 -36.76 14.05
CA GLY A 407 16.04 -36.35 15.43
C GLY A 407 17.21 -35.38 15.59
N PRO A 408 17.56 -35.01 16.84
CA PRO A 408 18.66 -34.10 17.12
C PRO A 408 20.04 -34.56 16.60
N SER A 409 20.28 -35.87 16.51
CA SER A 409 21.51 -36.44 15.94
C SER A 409 21.62 -36.16 14.45
N GLU A 410 20.53 -36.36 13.71
CA GLU A 410 20.49 -36.11 12.27
C GLU A 410 20.56 -34.62 11.99
N LYS A 411 19.80 -33.77 12.71
CA LYS A 411 19.80 -32.31 12.55
C LYS A 411 21.20 -31.68 12.64
N LYS A 412 22.08 -32.21 13.51
CA LYS A 412 23.48 -31.76 13.60
C LYS A 412 24.26 -31.96 12.29
N ILE A 413 23.95 -33.00 11.52
CA ILE A 413 24.60 -33.28 10.22
C ILE A 413 24.29 -32.18 9.20
N PHE A 414 23.14 -31.49 9.32
CA PHE A 414 22.65 -30.51 8.35
C PHE A 414 22.94 -29.05 8.74
N THR A 415 23.54 -28.82 9.90
CA THR A 415 23.87 -27.45 10.36
C THR A 415 24.90 -26.82 9.41
N ASN A 416 24.63 -25.60 8.93
CA ASN A 416 25.48 -24.83 8.00
C ASN A 416 25.68 -25.44 6.59
N LYS A 417 24.81 -26.35 6.12
CA LYS A 417 24.89 -26.91 4.76
C LYS A 417 24.02 -26.13 3.77
N TYR A 418 24.55 -25.90 2.56
CA TYR A 418 23.82 -25.29 1.44
C TYR A 418 22.95 -26.33 0.72
N THR A 419 21.97 -25.84 -0.06
CA THR A 419 20.92 -26.61 -0.74
C THR A 419 21.36 -27.93 -1.39
N GLU A 420 22.38 -27.94 -2.26
CA GLU A 420 22.78 -29.17 -2.98
C GLU A 420 23.40 -30.23 -2.04
N GLN A 421 24.30 -29.80 -1.15
CA GLN A 421 24.90 -30.67 -0.14
C GLN A 421 23.84 -31.20 0.83
N TYR A 422 22.82 -30.40 1.15
CA TYR A 422 21.72 -30.81 2.00
C TYR A 422 20.94 -31.98 1.38
N ILE A 423 20.56 -31.90 0.10
CA ILE A 423 19.83 -32.97 -0.61
C ILE A 423 20.68 -34.25 -0.74
N LEU A 424 21.98 -34.12 -1.07
CA LEU A 424 22.88 -35.27 -1.16
C LEU A 424 23.00 -36.02 0.17
N GLU A 425 22.98 -35.31 1.29
CA GLU A 425 23.03 -35.90 2.63
C GLU A 425 21.70 -36.56 3.02
N LEU A 426 20.56 -35.96 2.64
CA LEU A 426 19.26 -36.59 2.83
C LEU A 426 19.13 -37.93 2.10
N LYS A 427 19.69 -38.03 0.87
CA LYS A 427 19.69 -39.29 0.11
C LYS A 427 20.44 -40.43 0.81
N LYS A 428 21.41 -40.12 1.69
CA LYS A 428 22.18 -41.12 2.44
C LYS A 428 21.40 -41.70 3.63
N LEU A 429 20.34 -41.04 4.08
CA LEU A 429 19.53 -41.50 5.20
C LEU A 429 18.64 -42.69 4.77
N LYS A 430 18.55 -43.70 5.64
CA LYS A 430 17.68 -44.86 5.42
C LYS A 430 16.20 -44.47 5.63
N PRO A 431 15.31 -44.67 4.64
CA PRO A 431 13.90 -44.37 4.80
C PRO A 431 13.22 -45.37 5.74
N ILE A 432 12.32 -44.84 6.57
CA ILE A 432 11.40 -45.60 7.43
C ILE A 432 10.27 -46.17 6.58
N ARG A 433 9.76 -45.36 5.66
CA ARG A 433 8.67 -45.69 4.74
C ARG A 433 8.90 -45.01 3.41
N THR A 434 8.50 -45.67 2.33
CA THR A 434 8.42 -45.10 0.99
C THR A 434 7.05 -45.36 0.39
N TRP A 435 6.55 -44.41 -0.39
CA TRP A 435 5.31 -44.57 -1.17
C TRP A 435 5.32 -43.60 -2.35
N SER A 436 4.34 -43.74 -3.24
CA SER A 436 4.16 -42.82 -4.35
C SER A 436 2.69 -42.48 -4.54
N VAL A 437 2.41 -41.30 -5.08
CA VAL A 437 1.07 -40.79 -5.32
C VAL A 437 0.96 -40.36 -6.78
N GLU A 438 -0.04 -40.88 -7.49
CA GLU A 438 -0.42 -40.40 -8.82
C GLU A 438 -1.20 -39.09 -8.67
N LEU A 439 -0.81 -38.07 -9.43
CA LEU A 439 -1.44 -36.76 -9.41
C LEU A 439 -2.44 -36.61 -10.56
N PRO A 440 -3.50 -35.81 -10.40
CA PRO A 440 -4.39 -35.45 -11.50
C PRO A 440 -3.62 -34.93 -12.72
N LYS A 441 -3.85 -35.55 -13.88
CA LYS A 441 -3.17 -35.24 -15.15
C LYS A 441 -3.86 -34.08 -15.85
N ASP A 442 -3.66 -32.88 -15.33
CA ASP A 442 -4.10 -31.65 -15.97
C ASP A 442 -2.99 -31.17 -16.94
N LYS A 443 -3.34 -31.05 -18.22
CA LYS A 443 -2.43 -30.52 -19.26
C LYS A 443 -2.56 -29.00 -19.41
N ASP A 444 -3.05 -28.30 -18.38
CA ASP A 444 -3.30 -26.86 -18.42
C ASP A 444 -2.11 -26.00 -18.01
N TYR A 445 -1.00 -26.61 -17.59
CA TYR A 445 0.23 -25.94 -17.17
C TYR A 445 0.05 -24.95 -16.01
N ASN A 446 -1.05 -25.07 -15.25
CA ASN A 446 -1.30 -24.31 -14.03
C ASN A 446 -0.73 -25.02 -12.81
N TYR A 447 -0.53 -24.26 -11.73
CA TYR A 447 -0.30 -24.87 -10.42
C TYR A 447 -1.62 -25.37 -9.86
N HIS A 448 -1.63 -26.60 -9.37
CA HIS A 448 -2.75 -27.21 -8.66
C HIS A 448 -2.35 -27.53 -7.23
N ASN A 449 -3.28 -27.29 -6.31
CA ASN A 449 -3.21 -27.61 -4.90
C ASN A 449 -4.05 -28.86 -4.63
N ILE A 450 -3.40 -29.86 -4.04
CA ILE A 450 -4.03 -31.08 -3.56
C ILE A 450 -3.72 -31.30 -2.08
N GLU A 451 -4.52 -32.16 -1.45
CA GLU A 451 -4.31 -32.62 -0.09
C GLU A 451 -4.15 -34.14 -0.07
N LEU A 452 -3.06 -34.61 0.54
CA LEU A 452 -2.69 -36.01 0.62
C LEU A 452 -2.79 -36.49 2.07
N PRO A 453 -3.61 -37.51 2.37
CA PRO A 453 -3.62 -38.13 3.69
C PRO A 453 -2.35 -38.97 3.88
N VAL A 454 -1.79 -38.89 5.07
CA VAL A 454 -0.71 -39.77 5.52
C VAL A 454 -1.09 -40.37 6.86
N GLU A 455 -0.79 -41.66 7.04
CA GLU A 455 -1.01 -42.35 8.31
C GLU A 455 -0.24 -41.67 9.44
N GLY A 456 -0.80 -41.73 10.65
CA GLY A 456 -0.18 -41.15 11.82
C GLY A 456 1.16 -41.78 12.17
N LEU A 457 2.04 -40.97 12.75
CA LEU A 457 3.36 -41.40 13.20
C LEU A 457 3.43 -41.35 14.74
N ASP A 458 4.32 -42.15 15.29
CA ASP A 458 4.66 -42.12 16.72
C ASP A 458 5.30 -40.79 17.11
N LEU A 459 5.44 -40.57 18.42
CA LEU A 459 6.15 -39.43 18.99
C LEU A 459 7.57 -39.30 18.43
N GLY A 460 7.91 -38.11 17.91
CA GLY A 460 9.25 -37.85 17.40
C GLY A 460 9.34 -36.73 16.37
N THR A 461 10.55 -36.51 15.87
CA THR A 461 10.82 -35.61 14.74
C THR A 461 11.24 -36.43 13.52
N TYR A 462 10.57 -36.20 12.40
CA TYR A 462 10.78 -36.87 11.13
C TYR A 462 10.99 -35.83 10.03
N LEU A 463 11.41 -36.29 8.87
CA LEU A 463 11.45 -35.48 7.67
C LEU A 463 10.70 -36.20 6.55
N ILE A 464 9.76 -35.51 5.91
CA ILE A 464 9.21 -35.98 4.65
C ILE A 464 10.07 -35.46 3.51
N PHE A 465 10.52 -36.34 2.62
CA PHE A 465 11.35 -36.01 1.46
C PHE A 465 10.67 -36.53 0.19
N ALA A 466 10.32 -35.63 -0.71
CA ALA A 466 9.54 -35.89 -1.91
C ALA A 466 10.35 -35.57 -3.18
N CYS A 467 10.07 -36.31 -4.25
CA CYS A 467 10.75 -36.19 -5.54
C CYS A 467 9.81 -36.49 -6.72
N SER A 468 10.10 -35.92 -7.88
CA SER A 468 9.42 -36.21 -9.15
C SER A 468 9.74 -37.59 -9.76
N SER A 469 10.86 -38.22 -9.35
CA SER A 469 11.23 -39.57 -9.80
C SER A 469 11.59 -40.50 -8.63
N GLU A 470 11.60 -41.81 -8.90
CA GLU A 470 11.92 -42.85 -7.92
C GLU A 470 13.41 -42.88 -7.51
N ASP A 471 14.32 -42.45 -8.40
CA ASP A 471 15.77 -42.52 -8.21
C ASP A 471 16.36 -41.32 -7.46
N PHE A 472 15.59 -40.23 -7.33
CA PHE A 472 16.00 -39.00 -6.67
C PHE A 472 17.30 -38.42 -7.27
N ASP A 473 17.39 -38.33 -8.60
CA ASP A 473 18.53 -37.82 -9.36
C ASP A 473 18.67 -36.29 -9.20
N VAL A 474 19.73 -35.85 -8.51
CA VAL A 474 19.94 -34.44 -8.13
C VAL A 474 20.15 -33.52 -9.34
N GLU A 475 20.55 -34.07 -10.49
CA GLU A 475 20.78 -33.28 -11.70
C GLU A 475 19.50 -33.08 -12.54
N LYS A 476 18.47 -33.92 -12.36
CA LYS A 476 17.28 -33.97 -13.24
C LYS A 476 15.96 -33.73 -12.52
N ASP A 477 15.88 -34.05 -11.24
CA ASP A 477 14.61 -34.10 -10.51
C ASP A 477 14.32 -32.81 -9.75
N VAL A 478 13.04 -32.63 -9.44
CA VAL A 478 12.56 -31.62 -8.50
C VAL A 478 12.39 -32.27 -7.13
N PHE A 479 12.78 -31.56 -6.08
CA PHE A 479 12.72 -32.04 -4.71
C PHE A 479 11.94 -31.11 -3.81
N ALA A 480 11.30 -31.67 -2.80
CA ALA A 480 10.79 -30.90 -1.67
C ALA A 480 10.99 -31.71 -0.39
N HIS A 481 11.20 -31.03 0.74
CA HIS A 481 11.21 -31.68 2.04
C HIS A 481 10.51 -30.82 3.08
N SER A 482 10.02 -31.44 4.15
CA SER A 482 9.51 -30.69 5.29
C SER A 482 9.72 -31.46 6.58
N GLU A 483 9.97 -30.73 7.66
CA GLU A 483 10.13 -31.32 8.99
C GLU A 483 8.76 -31.59 9.60
N LEU A 484 8.57 -32.81 10.08
CA LEU A 484 7.38 -33.26 10.76
C LEU A 484 7.70 -33.46 12.24
N VAL A 485 6.88 -32.90 13.12
CA VAL A 485 6.99 -33.13 14.58
C VAL A 485 5.67 -33.70 15.06
N PHE A 486 5.72 -34.81 15.78
CA PHE A 486 4.58 -35.46 16.41
C PHE A 486 4.74 -35.38 17.92
N SER A 487 3.82 -34.68 18.57
CA SER A 487 3.87 -34.41 20.01
C SER A 487 2.47 -34.18 20.57
N ASN A 488 2.20 -34.72 21.76
CA ASN A 488 1.01 -34.41 22.54
C ASN A 488 1.17 -33.10 23.32
N LEU A 489 2.38 -32.55 23.43
CA LEU A 489 2.62 -31.31 24.17
C LEU A 489 2.28 -30.10 23.30
N ALA A 490 1.68 -29.10 23.91
CA ALA A 490 1.50 -27.75 23.39
C ALA A 490 1.83 -26.77 24.51
N TYR A 491 2.50 -25.65 24.25
CA TYR A 491 2.70 -24.63 25.28
C TYR A 491 2.46 -23.19 24.84
N MET A 492 2.19 -22.34 25.83
CA MET A 492 2.19 -20.89 25.72
C MET A 492 3.16 -20.30 26.75
N SER A 493 3.67 -19.10 26.48
CA SER A 493 4.58 -18.40 27.37
C SER A 493 4.26 -16.92 27.47
N ARG A 494 4.56 -16.29 28.60
CA ARG A 494 4.45 -14.83 28.76
C ARG A 494 5.44 -14.28 29.76
N SER A 495 5.76 -13.01 29.57
CA SER A 495 6.53 -12.25 30.56
C SER A 495 5.57 -11.70 31.63
N LEU A 496 5.84 -12.01 32.89
CA LEU A 496 5.16 -11.43 34.03
C LEU A 496 5.76 -10.06 34.39
N ILE A 497 5.05 -9.31 35.25
CA ILE A 497 5.42 -7.94 35.61
C ILE A 497 6.79 -7.85 36.29
N ASP A 498 7.20 -8.89 37.04
CA ASP A 498 8.50 -8.99 37.69
C ASP A 498 9.64 -9.41 36.74
N GLY A 499 9.34 -9.58 35.45
CA GLY A 499 10.26 -10.03 34.41
C GLY A 499 10.49 -11.54 34.38
N SER A 500 9.86 -12.31 35.27
CA SER A 500 9.85 -13.77 35.16
C SER A 500 9.06 -14.22 33.92
N MET A 501 9.36 -15.41 33.44
CA MET A 501 8.68 -16.00 32.28
C MET A 501 7.83 -17.16 32.77
N GLU A 502 6.52 -17.06 32.61
CA GLU A 502 5.57 -18.15 32.82
C GLU A 502 5.47 -18.96 31.54
N VAL A 503 5.54 -20.28 31.66
CA VAL A 503 5.29 -21.26 30.61
C VAL A 503 4.14 -22.14 31.07
N ASN A 504 3.11 -22.27 30.24
CA ASN A 504 1.96 -23.13 30.52
C ASN A 504 1.84 -24.20 29.43
N VAL A 505 1.89 -25.47 29.86
CA VAL A 505 1.92 -26.66 29.03
C VAL A 505 0.56 -27.36 29.07
N ARG A 506 0.07 -27.69 27.89
CA ARG A 506 -1.23 -28.30 27.64
C ARG A 506 -1.11 -29.53 26.75
N ASP A 507 -2.12 -30.39 26.85
CA ASP A 507 -2.37 -31.43 25.88
C ASP A 507 -2.83 -30.81 24.57
N ARG A 508 -2.13 -31.13 23.49
CA ARG A 508 -2.34 -30.59 22.15
C ARG A 508 -3.74 -30.91 21.66
N GLU A 509 -4.26 -32.09 21.96
CA GLU A 509 -5.54 -32.53 21.43
C GLU A 509 -6.73 -31.93 22.20
N SER A 510 -6.75 -32.10 23.51
CA SER A 510 -7.86 -31.71 24.39
C SER A 510 -7.77 -30.29 24.90
N GLY A 511 -6.56 -29.74 25.05
CA GLY A 511 -6.31 -28.47 25.71
C GLY A 511 -6.15 -28.56 27.23
N GLY A 512 -6.21 -29.76 27.82
CA GLY A 512 -6.08 -29.95 29.26
C GLY A 512 -4.67 -29.69 29.80
N ALA A 513 -4.57 -29.38 31.11
CA ALA A 513 -3.29 -29.23 31.79
C ALA A 513 -2.48 -30.55 31.80
N ILE A 514 -1.16 -30.45 31.69
CA ILE A 514 -0.26 -31.61 31.89
C ILE A 514 0.72 -31.30 33.02
N GLU A 515 0.53 -31.96 34.15
CA GLU A 515 1.43 -31.93 35.31
C GLU A 515 2.71 -32.76 35.04
N GLY A 516 3.84 -32.34 35.64
CA GLY A 516 5.07 -33.11 35.67
C GLY A 516 5.89 -33.07 34.36
N VAL A 517 5.56 -32.21 33.41
CA VAL A 517 6.38 -31.98 32.21
C VAL A 517 7.65 -31.24 32.62
N GLN A 518 8.81 -31.79 32.26
CA GLN A 518 10.08 -31.13 32.48
C GLN A 518 10.29 -30.02 31.45
N VAL A 519 10.45 -28.78 31.90
CA VAL A 519 10.73 -27.62 31.05
C VAL A 519 12.16 -27.15 31.33
N GLU A 520 12.97 -27.07 30.28
CA GLU A 520 14.33 -26.55 30.34
C GLU A 520 14.39 -25.19 29.61
N ALA A 521 14.86 -24.16 30.30
CA ALA A 521 15.03 -22.82 29.74
C ALA A 521 16.49 -22.60 29.31
N TYR A 522 16.69 -22.03 28.13
CA TYR A 522 18.00 -21.71 27.56
C TYR A 522 18.08 -20.24 27.15
N THR A 523 19.27 -19.65 27.20
CA THR A 523 19.58 -18.31 26.68
C THR A 523 20.67 -18.42 25.63
N SER A 524 20.72 -17.48 24.68
CA SER A 524 21.79 -17.41 23.68
C SER A 524 22.59 -16.13 23.85
N GLU A 525 23.89 -16.28 24.05
CA GLU A 525 24.82 -15.15 24.25
C GLU A 525 25.85 -15.14 23.13
N TYR A 526 26.09 -13.98 22.53
CA TYR A 526 27.13 -13.83 21.51
C TYR A 526 28.51 -13.86 22.17
N ASN A 527 29.29 -14.91 21.90
CA ASN A 527 30.66 -14.99 22.34
C ASN A 527 31.57 -14.26 21.34
N TYR A 528 32.00 -13.05 21.71
CA TYR A 528 32.88 -12.21 20.88
C TYR A 528 34.24 -12.85 20.55
N ARG A 529 34.70 -13.85 21.31
CA ARG A 529 35.96 -14.56 21.05
C ARG A 529 35.80 -15.61 19.96
N THR A 530 34.71 -16.37 20.00
CA THR A 530 34.41 -17.41 19.00
C THR A 530 33.63 -16.87 17.80
N ARG A 531 33.18 -15.60 17.87
CA ARG A 531 32.28 -14.95 16.91
C ARG A 531 31.00 -15.75 16.64
N ALA A 532 30.53 -16.49 17.65
CA ALA A 532 29.40 -17.40 17.56
C ALA A 532 28.45 -17.21 18.74
N TYR A 533 27.19 -17.55 18.53
CA TYR A 533 26.20 -17.61 19.60
C TYR A 533 26.37 -18.91 20.38
N GLU A 534 26.51 -18.80 21.71
CA GLU A 534 26.61 -19.93 22.63
C GLU A 534 25.32 -20.06 23.42
N THR A 535 24.68 -21.24 23.34
CA THR A 535 23.45 -21.53 24.06
C THR A 535 23.78 -22.05 25.46
N ARG A 536 23.24 -21.41 26.49
CA ARG A 536 23.44 -21.77 27.91
C ARG A 536 22.10 -22.11 28.58
N ARG A 537 22.05 -23.21 29.33
CA ARG A 537 20.86 -23.56 30.14
C ARG A 537 20.73 -22.63 31.35
N VAL A 538 19.59 -21.96 31.47
CA VAL A 538 19.24 -21.02 32.54
C VAL A 538 18.62 -21.75 33.73
N GLY A 539 17.74 -22.72 33.48
CA GLY A 539 17.03 -23.45 34.52
C GLY A 539 16.35 -24.70 34.00
N LYS A 540 15.90 -25.54 34.93
CA LYS A 540 15.08 -26.72 34.67
C LYS A 540 14.05 -26.81 35.78
N GLU A 541 12.79 -26.91 35.42
CA GLU A 541 11.65 -26.98 36.35
C GLU A 541 10.60 -27.97 35.82
N TYR A 542 9.57 -28.25 36.62
CA TYR A 542 8.47 -29.16 36.27
C TYR A 542 7.12 -28.43 36.37
N THR A 543 6.18 -28.78 35.48
CA THR A 543 4.83 -28.19 35.51
C THR A 543 4.01 -28.68 36.70
N ASP A 544 3.22 -27.76 37.27
CA ASP A 544 2.26 -28.03 38.34
C ASP A 544 0.93 -28.63 37.83
N GLU A 545 -0.07 -28.81 38.71
CA GLU A 545 -1.41 -29.32 38.38
C GLU A 545 -2.15 -28.47 37.32
N ASP A 546 -1.82 -27.19 37.17
CA ASP A 546 -2.34 -26.29 36.12
C ASP A 546 -1.51 -26.35 34.83
N GLY A 547 -0.46 -27.18 34.79
CA GLY A 547 0.48 -27.26 33.68
C GLY A 547 1.42 -26.06 33.61
N SER A 548 1.49 -25.23 34.66
CA SER A 548 2.26 -23.99 34.70
C SER A 548 3.64 -24.18 35.32
N VAL A 549 4.60 -23.38 34.88
CA VAL A 549 5.95 -23.27 35.47
C VAL A 549 6.52 -21.87 35.25
N ILE A 550 7.25 -21.34 36.24
CA ILE A 550 7.78 -19.97 36.19
C ILE A 550 9.31 -19.99 36.28
N PHE A 551 9.97 -19.39 35.28
CA PHE A 551 11.40 -19.14 35.28
C PHE A 551 11.67 -17.70 35.74
N LYS A 552 12.29 -17.57 36.92
CA LYS A 552 12.69 -16.25 37.45
C LYS A 552 13.67 -15.55 36.52
N ALA A 553 13.56 -14.23 36.45
CA ALA A 553 14.51 -13.38 35.76
C ALA A 553 15.94 -13.56 36.35
N PRO A 554 16.98 -13.80 35.55
CA PRO A 554 18.36 -13.82 36.04
C PRO A 554 18.77 -12.42 36.54
N ASN A 555 19.60 -12.34 37.59
CA ASN A 555 19.96 -11.10 38.29
C ASN A 555 20.87 -10.11 37.51
N SER A 556 21.23 -10.35 36.23
CA SER A 556 22.22 -9.56 35.50
C SER A 556 21.61 -8.40 34.69
N LYS A 557 22.10 -7.17 34.88
CA LYS A 557 21.61 -5.93 34.22
C LYS A 557 21.96 -5.78 32.72
N GLU A 558 22.44 -6.83 32.05
CA GLU A 558 22.89 -6.75 30.65
C GLU A 558 21.77 -7.06 29.65
N TYR A 559 21.83 -6.38 28.51
CA TYR A 559 20.79 -6.20 27.50
C TYR A 559 20.18 -7.51 26.95
N SER A 560 18.87 -7.48 26.65
CA SER A 560 18.12 -8.46 25.85
C SER A 560 18.17 -9.92 26.35
N ARG A 561 17.34 -10.25 27.35
CA ARG A 561 17.19 -11.61 27.88
C ARG A 561 16.18 -12.41 27.05
N SER A 562 16.65 -13.11 26.02
CA SER A 562 15.82 -14.07 25.30
C SER A 562 15.91 -15.46 25.93
N LEU A 563 14.77 -16.10 26.16
CA LEU A 563 14.69 -17.50 26.59
C LEU A 563 14.13 -18.37 25.49
N SER A 564 14.70 -19.55 25.28
CA SER A 564 14.09 -20.65 24.54
C SER A 564 13.77 -21.81 25.47
N PHE A 565 12.78 -22.63 25.09
CA PHE A 565 12.27 -23.70 25.95
C PHE A 565 12.36 -25.06 25.26
N VAL A 566 12.81 -26.06 26.01
CA VAL A 566 12.75 -27.48 25.63
C VAL A 566 11.85 -28.20 26.61
N LEU A 567 10.76 -28.77 26.12
CA LEU A 567 9.78 -29.51 26.92
C LEU A 567 10.02 -31.01 26.77
N LYS A 568 9.97 -31.75 27.87
CA LYS A 568 10.19 -33.20 27.91
C LYS A 568 9.16 -33.89 28.79
N ASN A 569 8.38 -34.79 28.21
CA ASN A 569 7.51 -35.71 28.93
C ASN A 569 7.76 -37.15 28.46
N GLY A 570 8.66 -37.85 29.16
CA GLY A 570 9.14 -39.17 28.72
C GLY A 570 9.84 -39.12 27.36
N LYS A 571 9.24 -39.75 26.33
CA LYS A 571 9.74 -39.74 24.94
C LYS A 571 9.24 -38.55 24.12
N ASP A 572 8.24 -37.81 24.62
CA ASP A 572 7.70 -36.63 23.95
C ASP A 572 8.61 -35.42 24.22
N ILE A 573 9.20 -34.86 23.17
CA ILE A 573 10.16 -33.77 23.26
C ILE A 573 9.82 -32.69 22.24
N ILE A 574 9.64 -31.45 22.70
CA ILE A 574 9.52 -30.27 21.85
C ILE A 574 10.73 -29.36 22.06
N ASP A 575 11.39 -29.03 20.96
CA ASP A 575 12.43 -28.00 20.85
C ASP A 575 12.16 -27.21 19.57
N ASP A 576 11.62 -26.00 19.71
CA ASP A 576 11.26 -25.13 18.59
C ASP A 576 12.32 -24.06 18.29
N ASN A 577 13.41 -24.01 19.07
CA ASN A 577 14.49 -23.01 19.01
C ASN A 577 13.99 -21.56 18.94
N ARG A 578 12.81 -21.26 19.52
CA ARG A 578 12.25 -19.91 19.54
C ARG A 578 12.71 -19.13 20.76
N TYR A 579 13.02 -17.86 20.53
CA TYR A 579 13.52 -16.95 21.56
C TYR A 579 12.41 -15.99 22.02
N PHE A 580 12.06 -16.05 23.31
CA PHE A 580 11.11 -15.18 23.99
C PHE A 580 11.86 -14.12 24.77
N TYR A 581 11.71 -12.86 24.38
CA TYR A 581 12.31 -11.74 25.11
C TYR A 581 11.57 -11.50 26.42
N GLN A 582 12.27 -11.63 27.55
CA GLN A 582 11.83 -11.14 28.84
C GLN A 582 11.79 -9.61 28.79
N ARG A 583 10.62 -9.03 29.01
CA ARG A 583 10.49 -7.60 29.18
C ARG A 583 10.57 -7.31 30.68
N TYR A 584 11.76 -6.98 31.17
CA TYR A 584 11.89 -6.41 32.50
C TYR A 584 11.25 -5.02 32.48
N GLN A 585 10.15 -4.86 33.18
CA GLN A 585 9.49 -3.56 33.36
C GLN A 585 9.67 -3.14 34.81
N ASP A 586 10.01 -1.86 35.02
CA ASP A 586 10.12 -1.32 36.37
C ASP A 586 8.73 -1.40 37.05
N THR A 587 8.57 -2.36 37.96
CA THR A 587 7.33 -2.70 38.67
C THR A 587 6.85 -1.64 39.65
N ILE A 588 7.69 -0.64 39.92
CA ILE A 588 7.39 0.48 40.81
C ILE A 588 6.80 1.58 39.93
N PRO A 589 5.53 1.99 40.14
CA PRO A 589 4.98 3.17 39.50
C PRO A 589 5.95 4.32 39.78
N LYS A 590 6.73 4.71 38.78
CA LYS A 590 7.69 5.77 38.94
C LYS A 590 6.89 7.05 39.10
N GLU A 591 7.24 7.82 40.12
CA GLU A 591 6.73 9.17 40.25
C GLU A 591 7.06 9.94 38.97
N SER A 592 6.01 10.31 38.25
CA SER A 592 6.12 11.15 37.06
C SER A 592 5.67 12.54 37.45
N ARG A 593 6.61 13.48 37.48
CA ARG A 593 6.30 14.90 37.70
C ARG A 593 6.06 15.55 36.35
N LYS A 594 4.89 16.16 36.17
CA LYS A 594 4.51 16.82 34.93
C LYS A 594 4.00 18.23 35.22
N LEU A 595 4.42 19.17 34.38
CA LEU A 595 3.92 20.54 34.33
C LEU A 595 3.09 20.69 33.06
N SER A 596 1.76 20.79 33.20
CA SER A 596 0.88 21.14 32.09
C SER A 596 0.83 22.65 31.96
N ILE A 597 1.26 23.19 30.83
CA ILE A 597 1.36 24.63 30.57
C ILE A 597 0.28 25.03 29.56
N PHE A 598 -0.47 26.06 29.91
CA PHE A 598 -1.54 26.67 29.12
C PHE A 598 -1.14 28.11 28.82
N THR A 599 -1.34 28.54 27.58
CA THR A 599 -1.17 29.93 27.14
C THR A 599 -2.54 30.56 26.88
N ASP A 600 -2.64 31.89 26.87
CA ASP A 600 -3.91 32.60 26.62
C ASP A 600 -4.39 32.49 25.16
N ARG A 601 -3.47 32.22 24.23
CA ARG A 601 -3.70 31.99 22.81
C ARG A 601 -2.55 31.20 22.18
N ALA A 602 -2.76 30.70 20.96
CA ALA A 602 -1.79 29.90 20.22
C ALA A 602 -0.81 30.73 19.35
N ILE A 603 -1.05 32.04 19.14
CA ILE A 603 -0.22 32.90 18.28
C ILE A 603 -0.04 34.33 18.82
N TYR A 604 1.18 34.86 18.74
CA TYR A 604 1.58 36.18 19.24
C TYR A 604 2.42 36.95 18.23
N ARG A 605 2.55 38.26 18.42
CA ARG A 605 3.47 39.13 17.68
C ARG A 605 4.72 39.42 18.52
N PRO A 606 5.87 39.72 17.88
CA PRO A 606 7.04 40.24 18.57
C PRO A 606 6.69 41.42 19.50
N GLY A 607 7.28 41.48 20.68
CA GLY A 607 6.97 42.49 21.71
C GLY A 607 5.73 42.21 22.58
N GLN A 608 4.87 41.24 22.22
CA GLN A 608 3.69 40.93 23.04
C GLN A 608 4.04 40.11 24.28
N SER A 609 3.25 40.29 25.33
CA SER A 609 3.26 39.41 26.49
C SER A 609 2.53 38.10 26.18
N VAL A 610 3.22 36.99 26.43
CA VAL A 610 2.66 35.63 26.47
C VAL A 610 2.24 35.36 27.90
N TYR A 611 0.94 35.28 28.17
CA TYR A 611 0.46 34.90 29.49
C TYR A 611 0.34 33.39 29.56
N PHE A 612 0.74 32.82 30.69
CA PHE A 612 0.63 31.39 30.88
C PHE A 612 0.16 31.03 32.28
N LYS A 613 -0.50 29.87 32.37
CA LYS A 613 -0.76 29.15 33.61
C LYS A 613 -0.13 27.76 33.49
N GLY A 614 0.65 27.38 34.49
CA GLY A 614 1.19 26.04 34.63
C GLY A 614 0.50 25.33 35.79
N ILE A 615 0.16 24.06 35.65
CA ILE A 615 -0.31 23.22 36.75
C ILE A 615 0.71 22.11 36.92
N PHE A 616 1.37 22.09 38.08
CA PHE A 616 2.41 21.14 38.41
C PHE A 616 1.86 20.04 39.31
N TYR A 617 1.99 18.80 38.86
CA TYR A 617 1.49 17.64 39.57
C TYR A 617 2.45 16.47 39.44
N LYS A 618 2.40 15.58 40.41
CA LYS A 618 2.99 14.25 40.34
C LYS A 618 1.89 13.24 40.11
N THR A 619 2.21 12.24 39.29
CA THR A 619 1.38 11.06 39.09
C THR A 619 2.18 9.85 39.55
N VAL A 620 1.59 9.05 40.44
CA VAL A 620 2.13 7.78 40.90
C VAL A 620 1.05 6.73 40.63
N GLY A 621 1.24 5.93 39.57
CA GLY A 621 0.19 5.02 39.11
C GLY A 621 -1.03 5.79 38.60
N LYS A 622 -2.18 5.62 39.27
CA LYS A 622 -3.46 6.27 38.92
C LYS A 622 -3.75 7.53 39.75
N ASP A 623 -2.99 7.74 40.82
CA ASP A 623 -3.16 8.90 41.68
C ASP A 623 -2.36 10.08 41.15
N SER A 624 -3.02 11.24 41.09
CA SER A 624 -2.41 12.50 40.71
C SER A 624 -2.64 13.52 41.81
N GLU A 625 -1.54 14.13 42.25
CA GLU A 625 -1.53 15.14 43.29
C GLU A 625 -0.81 16.38 42.78
N VAL A 626 -1.37 17.55 43.08
CA VAL A 626 -0.72 18.83 42.82
C VAL A 626 0.52 18.98 43.71
N ILE A 627 1.54 19.67 43.23
CA ILE A 627 2.77 19.92 43.99
C ILE A 627 2.82 21.38 44.42
N GLU A 628 2.57 21.64 45.70
CA GLU A 628 2.60 22.98 46.30
C GLU A 628 4.04 23.41 46.70
N GLY A 629 4.31 24.72 46.66
CA GLY A 629 5.48 25.33 47.25
C GLY A 629 6.81 25.04 46.55
N GLN A 630 6.81 24.39 45.39
CA GLN A 630 8.01 24.03 44.64
C GLN A 630 8.39 25.15 43.65
N ASN A 631 9.69 25.45 43.57
CA ASN A 631 10.22 26.36 42.55
C ASN A 631 10.31 25.65 41.19
N ILE A 632 9.70 26.25 40.18
CA ILE A 632 9.71 25.83 38.78
C ILE A 632 10.47 26.86 37.98
N VAL A 633 11.48 26.39 37.23
CA VAL A 633 12.14 27.20 36.22
C VAL A 633 11.41 26.98 34.90
N LEU A 634 10.87 28.05 34.34
CA LEU A 634 10.26 28.07 33.01
C LEU A 634 11.12 28.93 32.10
N LYS A 635 11.49 28.39 30.95
CA LYS A 635 12.34 29.04 29.96
C LYS A 635 11.53 29.35 28.72
N LEU A 636 11.69 30.55 28.19
CA LEU A 636 11.23 30.91 26.86
C LEU A 636 12.32 30.54 25.86
N VAL A 637 11.97 29.76 24.85
CA VAL A 637 12.90 29.24 23.84
C VAL A 637 12.39 29.56 22.45
N ASP A 638 13.25 30.12 21.60
CA ASP A 638 12.93 30.53 20.23
C ASP A 638 12.79 29.34 19.25
N ALA A 639 12.53 29.66 17.97
CA ALA A 639 12.36 28.68 16.89
C ALA A 639 13.61 27.84 16.57
N ASN A 640 14.81 28.29 16.99
CA ASN A 640 16.08 27.58 16.85
C ASN A 640 16.49 26.82 18.12
N TYR A 641 15.57 26.66 19.08
CA TYR A 641 15.83 26.04 20.38
C TYR A 641 16.83 26.84 21.26
N GLN A 642 16.98 28.15 21.02
CA GLN A 642 17.82 29.03 21.84
C GLN A 642 17.01 29.67 22.97
N GLN A 643 17.56 29.69 24.18
CA GLN A 643 16.91 30.29 25.34
C GLN A 643 16.91 31.81 25.22
N ILE A 644 15.73 32.43 25.21
CA ILE A 644 15.53 33.88 25.19
C ILE A 644 15.53 34.45 26.62
N ASP A 645 14.72 33.86 27.51
CA ASP A 645 14.49 34.35 28.88
C ASP A 645 14.08 33.20 29.80
N SER A 646 14.05 33.44 31.13
CA SER A 646 13.62 32.46 32.12
C SER A 646 13.00 33.10 33.36
N LEU A 647 11.99 32.44 33.93
CA LEU A 647 11.36 32.80 35.19
C LEU A 647 11.49 31.67 36.22
N VAL A 648 11.66 32.05 37.49
CA VAL A 648 11.57 31.14 38.63
C VAL A 648 10.29 31.44 39.39
N LEU A 649 9.35 30.50 39.39
CA LEU A 649 8.02 30.64 39.97
C LEU A 649 7.80 29.61 41.06
N LYS A 650 7.08 29.97 42.12
CA LYS A 650 6.72 29.05 43.21
C LYS A 650 5.27 28.64 43.09
N THR A 651 4.98 27.33 43.13
CA THR A 651 3.61 26.80 43.02
C THR A 651 2.77 27.16 44.25
N ASN A 652 1.48 27.46 44.04
CA ASN A 652 0.49 27.73 45.09
C ASN A 652 -0.14 26.43 45.65
N GLU A 653 -1.17 26.55 46.52
CA GLU A 653 -1.91 25.43 47.12
C GLU A 653 -2.62 24.50 46.11
N TYR A 654 -2.86 24.97 44.89
CA TYR A 654 -3.40 24.19 43.77
C TYR A 654 -2.32 23.65 42.83
N GLY A 655 -1.04 23.74 43.23
CA GLY A 655 0.12 23.39 42.42
C GLY A 655 0.28 24.23 41.16
N SER A 656 -0.41 25.37 41.06
CA SER A 656 -0.38 26.21 39.88
C SER A 656 0.64 27.34 40.01
N VAL A 657 1.17 27.75 38.86
CA VAL A 657 2.01 28.92 38.66
C VAL A 657 1.43 29.75 37.54
N GLN A 658 1.59 31.06 37.60
CA GLN A 658 1.22 31.95 36.52
C GLN A 658 2.28 33.01 36.33
N GLY A 659 2.37 33.54 35.12
CA GLY A 659 3.32 34.59 34.80
C GLY A 659 3.15 35.02 33.35
N SER A 660 4.11 35.84 32.91
CA SER A 660 4.16 36.28 31.53
C SER A 660 5.60 36.47 31.07
N PHE A 661 5.87 36.16 29.80
CA PHE A 661 7.11 36.57 29.13
C PHE A 661 6.80 37.67 28.12
N VAL A 662 7.66 38.68 28.04
CA VAL A 662 7.60 39.65 26.94
C VAL A 662 8.43 39.11 25.79
N LEU A 663 7.82 38.85 24.64
CA LEU A 663 8.53 38.38 23.46
C LEU A 663 9.50 39.47 22.97
N PRO A 664 10.73 39.12 22.56
CA PRO A 664 11.66 40.10 22.02
C PRO A 664 11.10 40.68 20.72
N THR A 665 11.44 41.94 20.42
CA THR A 665 11.04 42.62 19.18
C THR A 665 11.94 42.26 17.99
N GLY A 666 13.02 41.51 18.20
CA GLY A 666 13.91 41.01 17.16
C GLY A 666 14.33 39.55 17.42
N GLY A 667 14.58 38.78 16.37
CA GLY A 667 14.83 37.34 16.43
C GLY A 667 14.14 36.61 15.27
N LEU A 668 14.27 35.28 15.23
CA LEU A 668 13.59 34.45 14.22
C LEU A 668 12.14 34.19 14.65
N ASN A 669 11.18 34.57 13.79
CA ASN A 669 9.77 34.22 13.95
C ASN A 669 9.54 32.72 13.71
N GLY A 670 8.43 32.20 14.23
CA GLY A 670 8.02 30.81 14.04
C GLY A 670 7.61 30.15 15.33
N ARG A 671 7.94 28.87 15.45
CA ARG A 671 7.50 28.00 16.53
C ARG A 671 8.30 28.24 17.82
N VAL A 672 7.73 28.95 18.77
CA VAL A 672 8.34 29.29 20.08
C VAL A 672 7.77 28.37 21.17
N SER A 673 8.54 28.11 22.22
CA SER A 673 8.10 27.23 23.30
C SER A 673 8.42 27.73 24.70
N LEU A 674 7.50 27.46 25.63
CA LEU A 674 7.79 27.51 27.07
C LEU A 674 8.26 26.12 27.48
N GLN A 675 9.45 26.02 28.05
CA GLN A 675 10.07 24.77 28.44
C GLN A 675 10.45 24.76 29.91
N SER A 676 10.09 23.68 30.59
CA SER A 676 10.55 23.34 31.94
C SER A 676 11.09 21.92 31.93
N THR A 677 11.84 21.55 32.97
CA THR A 677 12.27 20.16 33.21
C THR A 677 11.11 19.17 33.20
N TYR A 678 9.88 19.62 33.53
CA TYR A 678 8.71 18.76 33.71
C TYR A 678 7.63 18.89 32.63
N GLY A 679 7.83 19.73 31.61
CA GLY A 679 6.82 19.91 30.56
C GLY A 679 7.13 21.07 29.62
N SER A 680 6.41 21.11 28.51
CA SER A 680 6.52 22.19 27.52
C SER A 680 5.17 22.51 26.90
N ASN A 681 5.03 23.75 26.42
CA ASN A 681 3.93 24.19 25.57
C ASN A 681 4.52 24.98 24.40
N THR A 682 3.94 24.82 23.22
CA THR A 682 4.38 25.49 21.99
C THR A 682 3.30 26.43 21.49
N PHE A 683 3.70 27.59 21.01
CA PHE A 683 2.86 28.57 20.33
C PHE A 683 3.63 29.21 19.16
N MET A 684 2.93 29.92 18.29
CA MET A 684 3.53 30.61 17.14
C MET A 684 3.82 32.07 17.46
N VAL A 685 4.93 32.60 16.95
CA VAL A 685 5.25 34.03 16.97
C VAL A 685 5.45 34.50 15.54
N GLU A 686 4.57 35.37 15.07
CA GLU A 686 4.57 35.87 13.70
C GLU A 686 4.19 37.35 13.65
N GLU A 687 4.67 38.07 12.65
CA GLU A 687 4.17 39.41 12.33
C GLU A 687 2.87 39.28 11.52
N TYR A 688 1.74 39.35 12.21
CA TYR A 688 0.43 39.27 11.58
C TYR A 688 -0.43 40.51 11.82
N LYS A 689 -1.34 40.75 10.90
CA LYS A 689 -2.50 41.63 11.09
C LYS A 689 -3.71 40.75 11.39
N ARG A 690 -4.53 41.12 12.37
CA ARG A 690 -5.72 40.35 12.71
C ARG A 690 -6.67 40.32 11.50
N PRO A 691 -7.18 39.13 11.14
CA PRO A 691 -8.15 39.02 10.06
C PRO A 691 -9.40 39.82 10.40
N LYS A 692 -9.87 40.60 9.44
CA LYS A 692 -11.10 41.38 9.58
C LYS A 692 -12.33 40.58 9.18
N PHE A 693 -12.15 39.56 8.35
CA PHE A 693 -13.23 38.72 7.83
C PHE A 693 -12.86 37.23 7.78
N GLU A 694 -13.88 36.40 7.69
CA GLU A 694 -13.80 34.96 7.45
C GLU A 694 -14.48 34.62 6.12
N VAL A 695 -14.07 33.51 5.53
CA VAL A 695 -14.68 32.93 4.32
C VAL A 695 -15.20 31.55 4.69
N THR A 696 -16.46 31.29 4.39
CA THR A 696 -17.13 30.03 4.67
C THR A 696 -17.76 29.47 3.40
N MET A 697 -17.56 28.18 3.15
CA MET A 697 -18.24 27.48 2.06
C MET A 697 -19.58 26.93 2.56
N GLU A 698 -20.63 27.03 1.75
CA GLU A 698 -21.94 26.47 2.09
C GLU A 698 -21.94 24.94 1.91
N ASN A 699 -22.72 24.23 2.74
CA ASN A 699 -22.92 22.80 2.57
C ASN A 699 -23.79 22.53 1.33
N LEU A 700 -23.31 21.67 0.44
CA LEU A 700 -24.01 21.34 -0.79
C LEU A 700 -25.24 20.46 -0.51
N THR A 701 -26.43 21.01 -0.74
CA THR A 701 -27.70 20.30 -0.49
C THR A 701 -28.21 19.49 -1.68
N GLU A 702 -27.74 19.80 -2.88
CA GLU A 702 -28.16 19.17 -4.13
C GLU A 702 -27.35 17.88 -4.41
N SER A 703 -27.92 17.00 -5.23
CA SER A 703 -27.27 15.76 -5.69
C SER A 703 -26.91 15.91 -7.16
N TYR A 704 -25.67 15.60 -7.52
CA TYR A 704 -25.15 15.73 -8.89
C TYR A 704 -24.80 14.36 -9.45
N ARG A 705 -24.85 14.22 -10.77
CA ARG A 705 -24.23 13.12 -11.51
C ARG A 705 -22.86 13.53 -12.04
N LEU A 706 -22.09 12.52 -12.43
CA LEU A 706 -20.91 12.73 -13.24
C LEU A 706 -21.30 13.39 -14.56
N ASP A 707 -20.45 14.30 -15.03
CA ASP A 707 -20.64 15.14 -16.21
C ASP A 707 -21.75 16.20 -16.12
N GLU A 708 -22.35 16.43 -14.96
CA GLU A 708 -23.24 17.57 -14.70
C GLU A 708 -22.47 18.80 -14.20
N ASP A 709 -23.06 19.98 -14.40
CA ASP A 709 -22.58 21.22 -13.83
C ASP A 709 -22.98 21.34 -12.35
N VAL A 710 -21.97 21.51 -11.50
CA VAL A 710 -22.08 21.64 -10.05
C VAL A 710 -21.93 23.10 -9.65
N LYS A 711 -22.83 23.55 -8.78
CA LYS A 711 -22.83 24.92 -8.23
C LYS A 711 -22.39 24.91 -6.78
N VAL A 712 -21.28 25.56 -6.47
CA VAL A 712 -20.76 25.69 -5.11
C VAL A 712 -20.85 27.14 -4.67
N ARG A 713 -21.44 27.38 -3.50
CA ARG A 713 -21.61 28.71 -2.93
C ARG A 713 -20.73 28.91 -1.71
N GLY A 714 -20.29 30.14 -1.51
CA GLY A 714 -19.58 30.55 -0.30
C GLY A 714 -19.92 32.00 0.06
N GLN A 715 -19.51 32.39 1.26
CA GLN A 715 -19.75 33.73 1.79
C GLN A 715 -18.48 34.27 2.47
N ALA A 716 -18.18 35.53 2.23
CA ALA A 716 -17.16 36.30 2.92
C ALA A 716 -17.84 37.31 3.87
N LYS A 717 -17.53 37.21 5.16
CA LYS A 717 -18.19 37.99 6.22
C LYS A 717 -17.19 38.52 7.22
N ALA A 718 -17.28 39.80 7.55
CA ALA A 718 -16.49 40.41 8.61
C ALA A 718 -16.78 39.73 9.96
N TYR A 719 -15.79 39.61 10.85
CA TYR A 719 -16.01 39.09 12.21
C TYR A 719 -16.99 39.94 13.03
N ALA A 720 -17.17 41.21 12.65
CA ALA A 720 -18.20 42.10 13.21
C ALA A 720 -19.62 41.84 12.67
N GLY A 721 -19.76 41.01 11.63
CA GLY A 721 -21.04 40.57 11.08
C GLY A 721 -21.44 41.16 9.71
N SER A 722 -20.70 42.13 9.18
CA SER A 722 -20.98 42.79 7.89
C SER A 722 -20.55 41.94 6.68
N ALA A 723 -21.25 42.08 5.55
CA ALA A 723 -20.88 41.46 4.28
C ALA A 723 -19.62 42.09 3.66
N ILE A 724 -18.82 41.30 2.96
CA ILE A 724 -17.67 41.78 2.17
C ILE A 724 -18.07 41.86 0.70
N ASP A 725 -18.46 43.05 0.24
CA ASP A 725 -18.92 43.32 -1.13
C ASP A 725 -17.75 43.57 -2.10
N GLY A 726 -17.89 43.10 -3.35
CA GLY A 726 -16.95 43.35 -4.44
C GLY A 726 -15.54 42.75 -4.28
N ALA A 727 -15.36 41.79 -3.37
CA ALA A 727 -14.08 41.12 -3.16
C ALA A 727 -13.77 40.11 -4.27
N ALA A 728 -12.52 40.05 -4.72
CA ALA A 728 -12.09 39.11 -5.75
C ALA A 728 -11.87 37.71 -5.15
N VAL A 729 -12.56 36.70 -5.68
CA VAL A 729 -12.49 35.31 -5.24
C VAL A 729 -11.77 34.48 -6.29
N LYS A 730 -10.52 34.10 -6.03
CA LYS A 730 -9.79 33.14 -6.85
C LYS A 730 -10.15 31.72 -6.40
N TYR A 731 -10.35 30.80 -7.33
CA TYR A 731 -10.67 29.41 -6.99
C TYR A 731 -9.89 28.40 -7.80
N ARG A 732 -9.72 27.20 -7.23
CA ARG A 732 -9.08 26.03 -7.83
C ARG A 732 -9.81 24.77 -7.41
N ILE A 733 -10.08 23.87 -8.36
CA ILE A 733 -10.83 22.63 -8.14
C ILE A 733 -9.98 21.43 -8.55
N VAL A 734 -9.78 20.50 -7.64
CA VAL A 734 -8.98 19.28 -7.88
C VAL A 734 -9.80 18.03 -7.60
N ARG A 735 -9.94 17.15 -8.58
CA ARG A 735 -10.60 15.84 -8.42
C ARG A 735 -9.64 14.80 -7.86
N ARG A 736 -10.12 13.98 -6.93
CA ARG A 736 -9.53 12.70 -6.51
C ARG A 736 -10.56 11.59 -6.63
N ALA A 737 -10.10 10.36 -6.86
CA ALA A 737 -10.97 9.18 -6.91
C ALA A 737 -10.75 8.30 -5.66
N SER A 738 -11.83 7.70 -5.19
CA SER A 738 -11.87 6.82 -4.02
C SER A 738 -12.78 5.63 -4.30
N TYR A 739 -12.57 4.52 -3.59
CA TYR A 739 -13.33 3.29 -3.78
C TYR A 739 -14.10 2.88 -2.52
N PRO A 740 -15.25 2.21 -2.67
CA PRO A 740 -15.97 1.64 -1.54
C PRO A 740 -15.08 0.71 -0.70
N TRP A 741 -15.23 0.78 0.62
CA TRP A 741 -14.42 0.06 1.61
C TRP A 741 -14.42 -1.47 1.41
N TRP A 742 -15.50 -2.06 0.86
CA TRP A 742 -15.57 -3.51 0.63
C TRP A 742 -14.50 -3.97 -0.36
N ARG A 743 -14.08 -3.12 -1.30
CA ARG A 743 -13.04 -3.46 -2.29
C ARG A 743 -11.65 -3.62 -1.67
N TRP A 744 -11.41 -3.12 -0.47
CA TRP A 744 -10.16 -3.36 0.27
C TRP A 744 -9.89 -4.85 0.51
N TRP A 745 -10.90 -5.71 0.34
CA TRP A 745 -10.83 -7.15 0.59
C TRP A 745 -10.80 -8.02 -0.68
N TRP A 746 -11.00 -7.47 -1.89
CA TRP A 746 -11.22 -8.25 -3.13
C TRP A 746 -10.27 -7.91 -4.30
N GLY A 747 -9.13 -7.24 -4.08
CA GLY A 747 -8.08 -7.11 -5.11
C GLY A 747 -7.27 -5.81 -5.11
N ASP A 748 -6.49 -5.61 -6.17
CA ASP A 748 -5.61 -4.46 -6.36
C ASP A 748 -6.37 -3.12 -6.43
N MET A 749 -5.87 -2.15 -5.66
CA MET A 749 -6.32 -0.76 -5.67
C MET A 749 -5.87 -0.09 -6.96
N PRO A 750 -6.78 0.46 -7.80
CA PRO A 750 -6.37 1.25 -8.94
C PRO A 750 -5.60 2.48 -8.46
N ASN A 751 -4.49 2.79 -9.12
CA ASN A 751 -3.80 4.04 -8.89
C ASN A 751 -4.72 5.20 -9.29
N THR A 752 -4.90 6.16 -8.36
CA THR A 752 -5.66 7.38 -8.60
C THR A 752 -4.72 8.56 -8.52
N TYR A 753 -4.81 9.45 -9.51
CA TYR A 753 -4.00 10.67 -9.54
C TYR A 753 -4.92 11.88 -9.41
N PRO A 754 -4.55 12.90 -8.61
CA PRO A 754 -5.29 14.15 -8.58
C PRO A 754 -5.26 14.82 -9.95
N MET A 755 -6.36 15.46 -10.34
CA MET A 755 -6.46 16.23 -11.59
C MET A 755 -7.15 17.55 -11.32
N GLU A 756 -6.59 18.66 -11.82
CA GLU A 756 -7.25 19.96 -11.78
C GLU A 756 -8.41 19.98 -12.79
N ILE A 757 -9.60 20.35 -12.33
CA ILE A 757 -10.84 20.37 -13.13
C ILE A 757 -11.14 21.78 -13.62
N ALA A 758 -10.96 22.78 -12.76
CA ALA A 758 -11.21 24.17 -13.08
C ALA A 758 -10.42 25.11 -12.15
N HIS A 759 -10.12 26.29 -12.65
CA HIS A 759 -9.65 27.43 -11.85
C HIS A 759 -10.22 28.72 -12.46
N GLY A 760 -10.28 29.79 -11.67
CA GLY A 760 -10.81 31.06 -12.16
C GLY A 760 -10.88 32.15 -11.10
N THR A 761 -11.58 33.23 -11.42
CA THR A 761 -11.84 34.32 -10.49
C THR A 761 -13.28 34.82 -10.64
N VAL A 762 -13.99 34.95 -9.52
CA VAL A 762 -15.33 35.54 -9.42
C VAL A 762 -15.30 36.71 -8.42
N GLN A 763 -16.42 37.41 -8.22
CA GLN A 763 -16.54 38.48 -7.23
C GLN A 763 -17.67 38.18 -6.24
N THR A 764 -17.56 38.71 -5.03
CA THR A 764 -18.66 38.68 -4.06
C THR A 764 -19.73 39.71 -4.41
N ASP A 765 -20.98 39.39 -4.10
CA ASP A 765 -22.13 40.30 -4.21
C ASP A 765 -22.31 41.21 -2.98
N GLU A 766 -23.37 42.02 -2.97
CA GLU A 766 -23.72 42.96 -1.89
C GLU A 766 -23.94 42.25 -0.53
N GLU A 767 -24.27 40.96 -0.53
CA GLU A 767 -24.45 40.12 0.67
C GLU A 767 -23.17 39.36 1.06
N GLY A 768 -22.08 39.58 0.32
CA GLY A 768 -20.78 38.94 0.49
C GLY A 768 -20.74 37.52 -0.03
N LYS A 769 -21.70 37.08 -0.85
CA LYS A 769 -21.79 35.72 -1.38
C LYS A 769 -21.13 35.62 -2.76
N PHE A 770 -20.67 34.42 -3.09
CA PHE A 770 -20.12 34.10 -4.39
C PHE A 770 -20.54 32.69 -4.83
N GLU A 771 -20.60 32.46 -6.15
CA GLU A 771 -20.95 31.17 -6.77
C GLU A 771 -19.82 30.73 -7.71
N ILE A 772 -19.47 29.45 -7.66
CA ILE A 772 -18.47 28.80 -8.51
C ILE A 772 -19.15 27.63 -9.21
N ASP A 773 -19.12 27.66 -10.54
CA ASP A 773 -19.66 26.60 -11.39
C ASP A 773 -18.51 25.73 -11.95
N PHE A 774 -18.68 24.40 -11.91
CA PHE A 774 -17.75 23.48 -12.57
C PHE A 774 -18.44 22.19 -13.01
N LYS A 775 -17.93 21.55 -14.05
CA LYS A 775 -18.43 20.25 -14.51
C LYS A 775 -17.81 19.10 -13.72
N ALA A 776 -18.61 18.19 -13.17
CA ALA A 776 -18.15 17.03 -12.40
C ALA A 776 -17.57 15.91 -13.28
N ILE A 777 -16.43 16.18 -13.93
CA ILE A 777 -15.76 15.26 -14.86
C ILE A 777 -15.07 14.09 -14.10
N PRO A 778 -15.52 12.83 -14.25
CA PRO A 778 -14.89 11.68 -13.60
C PRO A 778 -13.51 11.35 -14.16
N ASP A 779 -12.77 10.48 -13.47
CA ASP A 779 -11.63 9.80 -14.08
C ASP A 779 -12.13 8.64 -14.94
N TYR A 780 -12.25 8.86 -16.25
CA TYR A 780 -12.76 7.85 -17.17
C TYR A 780 -11.87 6.61 -17.31
N THR A 781 -10.61 6.65 -16.83
CA THR A 781 -9.79 5.43 -16.77
C THR A 781 -10.26 4.46 -15.68
N GLN A 782 -11.16 4.90 -14.79
CA GLN A 782 -11.72 4.08 -13.73
C GLN A 782 -12.99 3.39 -14.20
N LYS A 783 -12.94 2.05 -14.27
CA LYS A 783 -14.04 1.18 -14.66
C LYS A 783 -15.31 1.46 -13.84
N ARG A 784 -16.43 1.71 -14.51
CA ARG A 784 -17.74 2.04 -13.90
C ARG A 784 -18.26 0.92 -13.01
N GLU A 785 -17.95 -0.32 -13.35
CA GLU A 785 -18.31 -1.53 -12.62
C GLU A 785 -17.74 -1.53 -11.19
N HIS A 786 -16.62 -0.82 -10.98
CA HIS A 786 -16.00 -0.69 -9.66
C HIS A 786 -16.68 0.35 -8.76
N GLN A 787 -17.70 1.04 -9.26
CA GLN A 787 -18.44 2.10 -8.56
C GLN A 787 -17.52 3.12 -7.85
N PRO A 788 -16.51 3.71 -8.54
CA PRO A 788 -15.66 4.73 -7.92
C PRO A 788 -16.48 5.97 -7.53
N MET A 789 -16.04 6.60 -6.45
CA MET A 789 -16.54 7.87 -5.95
C MET A 789 -15.47 8.95 -6.16
N PHE A 790 -15.86 10.07 -6.75
CA PHE A 790 -14.98 11.19 -7.09
C PHE A 790 -15.22 12.35 -6.13
N SER A 791 -14.15 12.81 -5.48
CA SER A 791 -14.15 13.97 -4.59
C SER A 791 -13.49 15.16 -5.29
N TYR A 792 -14.23 16.24 -5.45
CA TYR A 792 -13.77 17.51 -6.01
C TYR A 792 -13.44 18.45 -4.85
N GLU A 793 -12.15 18.69 -4.63
CA GLU A 793 -11.60 19.60 -3.62
C GLU A 793 -11.60 21.03 -4.20
N ILE A 794 -12.50 21.88 -3.72
CA ILE A 794 -12.59 23.29 -4.10
C ILE A 794 -11.85 24.12 -3.07
N SER A 795 -10.81 24.82 -3.50
CA SER A 795 -10.06 25.81 -2.70
C SER A 795 -10.37 27.21 -3.22
N VAL A 796 -10.63 28.15 -2.32
CA VAL A 796 -10.94 29.55 -2.66
C VAL A 796 -10.07 30.51 -1.86
N ASP A 797 -9.66 31.60 -2.49
CA ASP A 797 -8.92 32.73 -1.91
C ASP A 797 -9.69 34.03 -2.20
N VAL A 798 -10.28 34.63 -1.18
CA VAL A 798 -11.06 35.89 -1.27
C VAL A 798 -10.20 37.06 -0.84
N THR A 799 -10.04 38.06 -1.69
CA THR A 799 -9.25 39.28 -1.44
C THR A 799 -10.15 40.50 -1.40
N ASP A 800 -10.18 41.19 -0.26
CA ASP A 800 -10.98 42.41 -0.07
C ASP A 800 -10.37 43.64 -0.76
N ILE A 801 -11.12 44.75 -0.78
CA ILE A 801 -10.66 46.04 -1.34
C ILE A 801 -9.43 46.63 -0.62
N SER A 802 -9.13 46.16 0.60
CA SER A 802 -7.96 46.58 1.37
C SER A 802 -6.73 45.73 1.10
N GLY A 803 -6.84 44.72 0.23
CA GLY A 803 -5.79 43.78 -0.13
C GLY A 803 -5.62 42.62 0.87
N GLU A 804 -6.55 42.43 1.81
CA GLU A 804 -6.53 41.31 2.75
C GLU A 804 -7.13 40.06 2.09
N THR A 805 -6.36 38.97 2.01
CA THR A 805 -6.79 37.68 1.44
C THR A 805 -7.09 36.65 2.52
N ARG A 806 -8.20 35.92 2.41
CA ARG A 806 -8.60 34.78 3.26
C ARG A 806 -8.99 33.57 2.42
N SER A 807 -8.64 32.38 2.90
CA SER A 807 -8.85 31.13 2.17
C SER A 807 -9.90 30.23 2.83
N ALA A 808 -10.63 29.46 2.02
CA ALA A 808 -11.50 28.39 2.49
C ALA A 808 -11.42 27.18 1.55
N HIS A 809 -11.85 26.02 2.02
CA HIS A 809 -11.91 24.81 1.21
C HIS A 809 -13.20 24.02 1.50
N THR A 810 -13.67 23.28 0.49
CA THR A 810 -14.77 22.32 0.63
C THR A 810 -14.56 21.14 -0.32
N ILE A 811 -15.27 20.05 -0.08
CA ILE A 811 -15.18 18.84 -0.89
C ILE A 811 -16.59 18.46 -1.35
N VAL A 812 -16.74 18.24 -2.65
CA VAL A 812 -17.98 17.73 -3.25
C VAL A 812 -17.76 16.30 -3.72
N GLN A 813 -18.60 15.38 -3.27
CA GLN A 813 -18.56 13.98 -3.69
C GLN A 813 -19.61 13.69 -4.76
N VAL A 814 -19.18 13.08 -5.87
CA VAL A 814 -20.02 12.67 -7.00
C VAL A 814 -19.61 11.26 -7.45
N GLY A 815 -20.54 10.43 -7.87
CA GLY A 815 -20.27 9.06 -8.28
C GLY A 815 -21.34 8.54 -9.23
N TYR A 816 -21.15 7.31 -9.73
CA TYR A 816 -22.12 6.66 -10.61
C TYR A 816 -23.45 6.30 -9.91
N VAL A 817 -23.40 6.10 -8.60
CA VAL A 817 -24.57 5.94 -7.73
C VAL A 817 -24.66 7.17 -6.84
N SER A 818 -25.80 7.87 -6.89
CA SER A 818 -25.96 9.16 -6.19
C SER A 818 -26.52 9.05 -4.77
N MET A 819 -26.90 7.85 -4.32
CA MET A 819 -27.59 7.62 -3.04
C MET A 819 -26.99 6.47 -2.23
N PHE A 820 -26.86 6.68 -0.93
CA PHE A 820 -26.51 5.66 0.06
C PHE A 820 -27.67 5.38 1.02
N VAL A 821 -27.80 4.13 1.44
CA VAL A 821 -28.70 3.73 2.53
C VAL A 821 -27.87 3.47 3.78
N SER A 822 -28.23 4.13 4.86
CA SER A 822 -27.68 3.92 6.20
C SER A 822 -28.74 3.30 7.11
N THR A 823 -28.34 2.27 7.86
CA THR A 823 -29.14 1.69 8.94
C THR A 823 -28.28 1.58 10.19
N ASN A 824 -28.91 1.63 11.37
CA ASN A 824 -28.25 1.37 12.65
C ASN A 824 -28.55 -0.05 13.17
N ILE A 825 -28.86 -0.99 12.27
CA ILE A 825 -29.03 -2.39 12.64
C ILE A 825 -27.65 -2.92 13.08
N PRO A 826 -27.50 -3.41 14.32
CA PRO A 826 -26.25 -3.98 14.77
C PRO A 826 -25.98 -5.32 14.06
N ASN A 827 -24.72 -5.71 13.97
CA ASN A 827 -24.34 -7.01 13.39
C ASN A 827 -24.81 -8.21 14.23
N GLN A 828 -25.32 -7.97 15.45
CA GLN A 828 -25.86 -9.00 16.32
C GLN A 828 -27.07 -8.48 17.10
N ILE A 829 -28.12 -9.29 17.21
CA ILE A 829 -29.34 -8.97 17.95
C ILE A 829 -29.70 -10.11 18.91
N ASP A 830 -29.97 -9.75 20.17
CA ASP A 830 -30.56 -10.66 21.14
C ASP A 830 -32.09 -10.72 20.97
N GLN A 831 -32.61 -11.92 20.67
CA GLN A 831 -34.03 -12.17 20.49
C GLN A 831 -34.83 -12.23 21.81
N ALA A 832 -34.18 -12.12 22.98
CA ALA A 832 -34.85 -12.06 24.27
C ALA A 832 -35.77 -10.83 24.43
N GLU A 833 -35.59 -9.81 23.58
CA GLU A 833 -36.44 -8.65 23.46
C GLU A 833 -37.58 -8.87 22.44
N LYS A 834 -38.82 -8.48 22.77
CA LYS A 834 -40.02 -8.80 21.95
C LYS A 834 -40.09 -8.06 20.61
N SER A 835 -39.57 -6.84 20.55
CA SER A 835 -39.51 -6.05 19.32
C SER A 835 -38.35 -5.07 19.39
N LYS A 836 -37.70 -4.83 18.24
CA LYS A 836 -36.63 -3.82 18.11
C LYS A 836 -36.91 -2.90 16.94
N LYS A 837 -36.55 -1.63 17.13
CA LYS A 837 -36.72 -0.55 16.16
C LYS A 837 -35.35 -0.01 15.78
N TYR A 838 -35.10 0.06 14.48
CA TYR A 838 -33.86 0.58 13.90
C TYR A 838 -34.18 1.71 12.94
N ASN A 839 -33.28 2.67 12.83
CA ASN A 839 -33.40 3.77 11.90
C ASN A 839 -32.93 3.34 10.52
N ILE A 840 -33.67 3.79 9.49
CA ILE A 840 -33.25 3.76 8.09
C ILE A 840 -33.27 5.19 7.55
N ARG A 841 -32.19 5.57 6.89
CA ARG A 841 -32.09 6.87 6.22
C ARG A 841 -31.30 6.71 4.94
N THR A 842 -31.80 7.34 3.90
CA THR A 842 -31.08 7.57 2.64
C THR A 842 -30.45 8.95 2.62
N THR A 843 -29.22 9.01 2.12
CA THR A 843 -28.50 10.26 1.90
C THR A 843 -27.88 10.28 0.52
N ASN A 844 -27.60 11.48 0.01
CA ASN A 844 -26.68 11.61 -1.11
C ASN A 844 -25.23 11.38 -0.67
N LEU A 845 -24.30 11.46 -1.61
CA LEU A 845 -22.86 11.30 -1.35
C LEU A 845 -22.29 12.39 -0.41
N ASN A 846 -22.95 13.53 -0.30
CA ASN A 846 -22.55 14.66 0.55
C ASN A 846 -23.23 14.63 1.95
N GLY A 847 -23.89 13.52 2.32
CA GLY A 847 -24.50 13.33 3.65
C GLY A 847 -25.87 13.99 3.85
N VAL A 848 -26.44 14.60 2.81
CA VAL A 848 -27.73 15.28 2.86
C VAL A 848 -28.86 14.27 2.67
N LYS A 849 -29.95 14.41 3.44
CA LYS A 849 -31.08 13.48 3.37
C LYS A 849 -31.69 13.55 1.95
N GLN A 850 -31.87 12.39 1.34
CA GLN A 850 -32.49 12.25 0.03
C GLN A 850 -33.58 11.19 0.11
N ASP A 851 -34.80 11.49 -0.33
CA ASP A 851 -35.89 10.52 -0.30
C ASP A 851 -35.67 9.43 -1.36
N GLY A 852 -35.98 8.17 -1.04
CA GLY A 852 -35.80 7.03 -1.92
C GLY A 852 -36.57 5.79 -1.49
N ASN A 853 -36.86 4.91 -2.45
CA ASN A 853 -37.49 3.62 -2.21
C ASN A 853 -36.42 2.54 -2.05
N VAL A 854 -36.44 1.85 -0.92
CA VAL A 854 -35.43 0.83 -0.57
C VAL A 854 -36.14 -0.44 -0.13
N ASN A 855 -35.78 -1.58 -0.71
CA ASN A 855 -36.25 -2.88 -0.26
C ASN A 855 -35.18 -3.52 0.64
N VAL A 856 -35.60 -3.90 1.85
CA VAL A 856 -34.75 -4.61 2.82
C VAL A 856 -35.27 -6.04 2.94
N LYS A 857 -34.42 -7.00 2.58
CA LYS A 857 -34.69 -8.45 2.68
C LYS A 857 -33.73 -9.06 3.69
N ILE A 858 -34.23 -9.96 4.55
CA ILE A 858 -33.39 -10.71 5.48
C ILE A 858 -33.66 -12.20 5.29
N HIS A 859 -32.62 -12.93 4.93
CA HIS A 859 -32.65 -14.38 4.77
C HIS A 859 -31.80 -15.03 5.85
N ARG A 860 -32.29 -16.16 6.38
CA ARG A 860 -31.46 -17.02 7.22
C ARG A 860 -30.41 -17.72 6.36
N LEU A 861 -29.23 -17.93 6.91
CA LEU A 861 -28.17 -18.69 6.27
C LEU A 861 -28.06 -20.10 6.84
N ARG A 862 -27.71 -21.06 5.98
CA ARG A 862 -27.44 -22.43 6.39
C ARG A 862 -26.09 -22.54 7.11
N GLN A 863 -26.12 -22.47 8.44
CA GLN A 863 -24.94 -22.67 9.28
C GLN A 863 -24.41 -24.11 9.20
N THR A 864 -23.10 -24.25 9.41
CA THR A 864 -22.48 -25.56 9.62
C THR A 864 -22.95 -26.19 10.92
N LYS A 865 -23.13 -27.52 10.92
CA LYS A 865 -23.53 -28.23 12.14
C LYS A 865 -22.42 -28.24 13.18
N ASN A 866 -21.18 -28.50 12.79
CA ASN A 866 -20.04 -28.59 13.71
C ASN A 866 -19.04 -27.48 13.40
N PHE A 867 -18.30 -27.06 14.42
CA PHE A 867 -17.14 -26.21 14.21
C PHE A 867 -16.06 -26.99 13.44
N LEU A 868 -15.50 -26.36 12.42
CA LEU A 868 -14.42 -26.92 11.62
C LEU A 868 -13.18 -26.03 11.78
N HIS A 869 -12.05 -26.63 12.13
CA HIS A 869 -10.78 -25.94 12.23
C HIS A 869 -10.31 -25.50 10.85
N HIS A 870 -9.82 -24.27 10.77
CA HIS A 870 -9.11 -23.78 9.60
C HIS A 870 -7.78 -24.51 9.44
N LYS A 871 -7.48 -24.87 8.18
CA LYS A 871 -6.17 -25.34 7.74
C LYS A 871 -5.22 -24.16 7.64
N PHE A 872 -3.91 -24.39 7.75
CA PHE A 872 -2.91 -23.32 7.63
C PHE A 872 -2.50 -22.99 6.19
N TRP A 873 -3.08 -23.65 5.19
CA TRP A 873 -2.86 -23.41 3.77
C TRP A 873 -4.18 -23.16 3.04
N GLU A 874 -4.09 -22.71 1.80
CA GLU A 874 -5.23 -22.41 0.94
C GLU A 874 -6.04 -23.66 0.59
N ARG A 875 -7.34 -23.47 0.28
CA ARG A 875 -8.23 -24.53 -0.17
C ARG A 875 -7.64 -25.25 -1.40
N PRO A 876 -7.68 -26.60 -1.47
CA PRO A 876 -7.30 -27.32 -2.67
C PRO A 876 -8.31 -27.07 -3.81
N ASP A 877 -7.82 -26.89 -5.03
CA ASP A 877 -8.66 -26.87 -6.24
C ASP A 877 -8.88 -28.29 -6.81
N LYS A 878 -8.04 -29.26 -6.41
CA LYS A 878 -8.16 -30.67 -6.77
C LYS A 878 -8.29 -31.53 -5.53
N PHE A 879 -9.41 -32.22 -5.42
CA PHE A 879 -9.71 -33.10 -4.29
C PHE A 879 -9.31 -34.54 -4.61
N ILE A 880 -8.28 -35.04 -3.91
CA ILE A 880 -7.88 -36.46 -3.98
C ILE A 880 -8.81 -37.34 -3.15
N LEU A 881 -9.29 -36.82 -2.03
CA LEU A 881 -10.27 -37.46 -1.16
C LEU A 881 -11.68 -37.01 -1.52
N THR A 882 -12.63 -37.95 -1.56
CA THR A 882 -14.05 -37.62 -1.53
C THR A 882 -14.39 -36.90 -0.23
N LYS A 883 -15.50 -36.14 -0.23
CA LYS A 883 -15.95 -35.42 0.95
C LYS A 883 -16.23 -36.36 2.12
N GLU A 884 -16.74 -37.56 1.83
CA GLU A 884 -17.05 -38.61 2.79
C GLU A 884 -15.77 -39.18 3.42
N GLU A 885 -14.79 -39.58 2.60
CA GLU A 885 -13.48 -40.08 3.08
C GLU A 885 -12.73 -39.03 3.88
N PHE A 886 -12.73 -37.77 3.41
CA PHE A 886 -12.10 -36.68 4.14
C PHE A 886 -12.74 -36.47 5.51
N LYS A 887 -14.07 -36.52 5.60
CA LYS A 887 -14.78 -36.38 6.90
C LYS A 887 -14.56 -37.57 7.82
N GLU A 888 -14.31 -38.75 7.29
CA GLU A 888 -13.96 -39.92 8.10
C GLU A 888 -12.57 -39.77 8.74
N LEU A 889 -11.57 -39.34 7.94
CA LEU A 889 -10.19 -39.17 8.40
C LEU A 889 -9.96 -37.87 9.18
N PHE A 890 -10.63 -36.79 8.78
CA PHE A 890 -10.44 -35.42 9.27
C PHE A 890 -11.78 -34.74 9.62
N PRO A 891 -12.61 -35.32 10.52
CA PRO A 891 -13.98 -34.87 10.80
C PRO A 891 -14.10 -33.42 11.30
N ASN A 892 -13.02 -32.86 11.85
CA ASN A 892 -13.00 -31.52 12.43
C ASN A 892 -12.31 -30.49 11.53
N TYR A 893 -11.88 -30.84 10.32
CA TYR A 893 -11.24 -29.89 9.41
C TYR A 893 -12.18 -29.48 8.30
N ILE A 894 -11.96 -28.27 7.80
CA ILE A 894 -12.66 -27.81 6.60
C ILE A 894 -12.20 -28.61 5.38
N TYR A 895 -13.17 -29.06 4.58
CA TYR A 895 -12.90 -29.75 3.32
C TYR A 895 -12.73 -28.73 2.21
N ASP A 896 -13.74 -27.88 2.02
CA ASP A 896 -13.84 -26.92 0.94
C ASP A 896 -14.00 -25.50 1.52
N ASN A 897 -15.20 -24.94 1.50
CA ASN A 897 -15.53 -23.57 1.87
C ASN A 897 -16.67 -23.50 2.89
N GLU A 898 -16.86 -24.57 3.68
CA GLU A 898 -17.99 -24.68 4.60
C GLU A 898 -18.07 -23.55 5.65
N ASN A 899 -16.97 -22.87 5.95
CA ASN A 899 -16.93 -21.74 6.88
C ASN A 899 -17.06 -20.36 6.21
N ASP A 900 -17.10 -20.27 4.88
CA ASP A 900 -17.27 -19.00 4.18
C ASP A 900 -18.74 -18.63 4.12
N ILE A 901 -19.13 -17.72 5.02
CA ILE A 901 -20.49 -17.21 5.16
C ILE A 901 -21.06 -16.60 3.87
N ASN A 902 -20.21 -16.12 2.95
CA ASN A 902 -20.66 -15.57 1.66
C ASN A 902 -21.16 -16.66 0.71
N THR A 903 -20.74 -17.91 0.93
CA THR A 903 -21.14 -19.07 0.10
C THR A 903 -22.30 -19.86 0.70
N TRP A 904 -22.77 -19.50 1.89
CA TRP A 904 -23.84 -20.23 2.56
C TRP A 904 -25.18 -20.06 1.84
N ASP A 905 -25.90 -21.17 1.70
CA ASP A 905 -27.23 -21.19 1.10
C ASP A 905 -28.16 -20.23 1.86
N LYS A 906 -28.82 -19.32 1.12
CA LYS A 906 -29.95 -18.55 1.64
C LYS A 906 -31.13 -19.50 1.83
N LEU A 907 -31.59 -19.63 3.08
CA LEU A 907 -32.73 -20.43 3.47
C LEU A 907 -34.01 -19.58 3.45
N GLU A 908 -34.86 -19.70 4.48
CA GLU A 908 -36.09 -18.94 4.61
C GLU A 908 -35.85 -17.43 4.69
N LYS A 909 -36.69 -16.66 4.00
CA LYS A 909 -36.78 -15.21 4.12
C LYS A 909 -37.63 -14.88 5.34
N VAL A 910 -37.01 -14.29 6.38
CA VAL A 910 -37.67 -13.96 7.65
C VAL A 910 -38.19 -12.53 7.69
N TYR A 911 -37.69 -11.66 6.80
CA TYR A 911 -38.12 -10.28 6.69
C TYR A 911 -38.05 -9.81 5.24
N GLU A 912 -39.07 -9.08 4.79
CA GLU A 912 -39.03 -8.28 3.58
C GLU A 912 -39.94 -7.09 3.75
N LYS A 913 -39.41 -5.89 3.49
CA LYS A 913 -40.23 -4.69 3.45
C LYS A 913 -39.59 -3.64 2.55
N THR A 914 -40.43 -3.00 1.74
CA THR A 914 -40.06 -1.78 1.02
C THR A 914 -40.35 -0.56 1.88
N PHE A 915 -39.36 0.31 2.00
CA PHE A 915 -39.40 1.56 2.75
C PHE A 915 -39.38 2.74 1.78
N ASN A 916 -40.31 3.66 1.97
CA ASN A 916 -40.21 4.99 1.38
C ASN A 916 -39.63 5.94 2.42
N THR A 917 -38.32 6.18 2.34
CA THR A 917 -37.54 6.94 3.34
C THR A 917 -37.93 8.41 3.50
N LYS A 918 -38.84 8.91 2.66
CA LYS A 918 -39.53 10.19 2.87
C LYS A 918 -40.33 10.19 4.17
N HIS A 919 -41.04 9.09 4.42
CA HIS A 919 -41.97 8.92 5.54
C HIS A 919 -41.55 7.80 6.49
N ASP A 920 -40.97 6.71 5.95
CA ASP A 920 -40.54 5.56 6.72
C ASP A 920 -39.10 5.74 7.20
N THR A 921 -38.94 6.05 8.49
CA THR A 921 -37.62 6.21 9.12
C THR A 921 -37.25 5.05 10.05
N ILE A 922 -38.18 4.12 10.27
CA ILE A 922 -38.05 3.05 11.25
C ILE A 922 -38.27 1.68 10.61
N ILE A 923 -37.27 0.82 10.71
CA ILE A 923 -37.36 -0.62 10.52
C ILE A 923 -37.79 -1.25 11.84
N GLU A 924 -38.95 -1.91 11.84
CA GLU A 924 -39.46 -2.64 12.99
C GLU A 924 -39.41 -4.14 12.71
N PHE A 925 -38.68 -4.87 13.57
CA PHE A 925 -38.71 -6.34 13.57
C PHE A 925 -39.76 -6.79 14.58
N LYS A 926 -40.98 -7.03 14.08
CA LYS A 926 -42.07 -7.64 14.86
C LYS A 926 -41.77 -9.13 15.00
N ASP A 927 -41.97 -9.66 16.21
CA ASP A 927 -41.82 -11.08 16.52
C ASP A 927 -40.42 -11.65 16.25
N ILE A 928 -39.37 -10.86 16.50
CA ILE A 928 -37.98 -11.34 16.41
C ILE A 928 -37.72 -12.57 17.31
N SER A 929 -38.53 -12.75 18.36
CA SER A 929 -38.54 -13.94 19.22
C SER A 929 -38.91 -15.24 18.50
N ASN A 930 -39.53 -15.16 17.32
CA ASN A 930 -39.87 -16.32 16.48
C ASN A 930 -38.74 -16.66 15.50
N TRP A 931 -37.74 -15.78 15.35
CA TRP A 931 -36.61 -16.04 14.46
C TRP A 931 -35.71 -17.09 15.10
N LEU A 932 -35.16 -17.98 14.28
CA LEU A 932 -34.27 -19.00 14.80
C LEU A 932 -32.90 -18.40 15.10
N VAL A 933 -32.27 -18.88 16.16
CA VAL A 933 -30.90 -18.51 16.51
C VAL A 933 -29.96 -18.89 15.36
N GLY A 934 -29.05 -18.00 14.98
CA GLY A 934 -28.07 -18.23 13.92
C GLY A 934 -27.74 -17.00 13.07
N ASP A 935 -27.07 -17.23 11.94
CA ASP A 935 -26.63 -16.20 11.01
C ASP A 935 -27.66 -15.92 9.89
N TYR A 936 -27.71 -14.65 9.49
CA TYR A 936 -28.60 -14.09 8.50
C TYR A 936 -27.83 -13.14 7.58
N ILE A 937 -28.35 -12.92 6.37
CA ILE A 937 -27.89 -11.88 5.46
C ILE A 937 -29.00 -10.85 5.26
N ILE A 938 -28.63 -9.58 5.42
CA ILE A 938 -29.45 -8.41 5.11
C ILE A 938 -29.05 -7.95 3.72
N ASP A 939 -29.96 -8.05 2.76
CA ASP A 939 -29.82 -7.47 1.42
C ASP A 939 -30.67 -6.19 1.35
N ILE A 940 -30.01 -5.07 1.06
CA ILE A 940 -30.63 -3.77 0.85
C ILE A 940 -30.48 -3.42 -0.62
N GLU A 941 -31.57 -3.28 -1.33
CA GLU A 941 -31.61 -2.92 -2.75
C GLU A 941 -32.46 -1.66 -2.95
N GLY A 942 -32.09 -0.84 -3.92
CA GLY A 942 -32.86 0.35 -4.26
C GLY A 942 -32.47 0.92 -5.61
N VAL A 943 -33.17 1.98 -5.98
CA VAL A 943 -32.91 2.77 -7.17
C VAL A 943 -32.72 4.21 -6.70
N ASP A 944 -31.65 4.86 -7.14
CA ASP A 944 -31.43 6.26 -6.84
C ASP A 944 -32.38 7.17 -7.65
N ASN A 945 -32.28 8.49 -7.46
CA ASN A 945 -33.14 9.45 -8.16
C ASN A 945 -32.94 9.46 -9.68
N TYR A 946 -31.98 8.68 -10.15
CA TYR A 946 -31.45 8.71 -11.49
C TYR A 946 -31.67 7.42 -12.27
N GLY A 947 -32.30 6.43 -11.64
CA GLY A 947 -32.60 5.13 -12.25
C GLY A 947 -31.48 4.10 -12.07
N GLU A 948 -30.38 4.46 -11.40
CA GLU A 948 -29.26 3.57 -11.17
C GLU A 948 -29.57 2.66 -9.98
N LYS A 949 -29.38 1.35 -10.18
CA LYS A 949 -29.62 0.34 -9.16
C LYS A 949 -28.41 0.25 -8.23
N PHE A 950 -28.66 0.14 -6.95
CA PHE A 950 -27.62 -0.18 -5.97
C PHE A 950 -28.06 -1.35 -5.08
N GLN A 951 -27.08 -2.11 -4.62
CA GLN A 951 -27.27 -3.21 -3.68
C GLN A 951 -26.18 -3.18 -2.61
N SER A 952 -26.56 -3.47 -1.37
CA SER A 952 -25.65 -3.63 -0.25
C SER A 952 -26.03 -4.85 0.57
N SER A 953 -25.06 -5.69 0.89
CA SER A 953 -25.27 -6.87 1.73
C SER A 953 -24.45 -6.80 3.01
N ARG A 954 -25.05 -7.22 4.13
CA ARG A 954 -24.43 -7.29 5.47
C ARG A 954 -24.88 -8.54 6.21
N PHE A 955 -24.04 -9.05 7.10
CA PHE A 955 -24.39 -10.20 7.93
C PHE A 955 -24.96 -9.75 9.28
N LEU A 956 -25.92 -10.54 9.79
CA LEU A 956 -26.60 -10.33 11.06
C LEU A 956 -26.63 -11.67 11.82
N ASN A 957 -26.21 -11.68 13.07
CA ASN A 957 -26.37 -12.84 13.96
C ASN A 957 -27.55 -12.63 14.93
N ILE A 958 -28.41 -13.63 15.07
CA ILE A 958 -29.49 -13.66 16.06
C ILE A 958 -29.07 -14.59 17.20
N SER A 959 -28.93 -14.06 18.41
CA SER A 959 -28.59 -14.81 19.63
C SER A 959 -29.72 -14.77 20.66
N ASN A 960 -29.61 -15.58 21.72
CA ASN A 960 -30.55 -15.55 22.85
C ASN A 960 -29.77 -15.62 24.17
N SER A 961 -29.64 -14.51 24.88
CA SER A 961 -28.84 -14.45 26.12
C SER A 961 -29.42 -15.29 27.27
N LYS A 962 -30.70 -15.66 27.21
CA LYS A 962 -31.41 -16.42 28.26
C LYS A 962 -31.38 -17.93 28.06
N LYS A 963 -30.90 -18.40 26.91
CA LYS A 963 -30.79 -19.83 26.59
C LYS A 963 -29.32 -20.24 26.52
N LYS A 964 -29.08 -21.55 26.64
CA LYS A 964 -27.75 -22.15 26.47
C LYS A 964 -27.36 -22.38 25.00
N ASP A 965 -28.31 -22.18 24.08
CA ASP A 965 -28.11 -22.42 22.64
C ASP A 965 -27.03 -21.48 22.08
N ILE A 966 -26.07 -22.01 21.32
CA ILE A 966 -25.07 -21.20 20.63
C ILE A 966 -25.65 -20.57 19.36
N SER A 967 -25.29 -19.33 19.06
CA SER A 967 -25.68 -18.65 17.81
C SER A 967 -24.57 -18.54 16.79
N ILE A 968 -23.31 -18.60 17.24
CA ILE A 968 -22.12 -18.48 16.41
C ILE A 968 -21.37 -19.80 16.50
N ILE A 969 -21.08 -20.41 15.35
CA ILE A 969 -20.30 -21.64 15.26
C ILE A 969 -18.81 -21.28 15.29
N SER A 970 -18.30 -20.96 16.48
CA SER A 970 -16.90 -20.63 16.74
C SER A 970 -16.34 -21.48 17.88
N ALA A 971 -15.04 -21.80 17.81
CA ALA A 971 -14.34 -22.47 18.91
C ALA A 971 -14.40 -21.67 20.21
N LEU A 972 -14.21 -20.35 20.13
CA LEU A 972 -14.28 -19.44 21.27
C LEU A 972 -14.89 -18.12 20.81
N ASN A 973 -15.96 -17.70 21.47
CA ASN A 973 -16.61 -16.43 21.20
C ASN A 973 -17.05 -15.76 22.50
N ILE A 974 -16.88 -14.44 22.55
CA ILE A 974 -17.37 -13.59 23.65
C ILE A 974 -18.25 -12.49 23.07
N GLN A 975 -19.24 -12.06 23.85
CA GLN A 975 -20.07 -10.92 23.53
C GLN A 975 -20.38 -10.15 24.82
N SER A 976 -20.18 -8.83 24.77
CA SER A 976 -20.47 -7.92 25.88
C SER A 976 -21.48 -6.87 25.49
N LEU A 977 -22.31 -6.43 26.45
CA LEU A 977 -23.41 -5.50 26.22
C LEU A 977 -22.98 -4.02 26.24
N SER A 978 -21.96 -3.70 27.03
CA SER A 978 -21.34 -2.38 27.11
C SER A 978 -19.82 -2.52 27.22
N LYS A 979 -19.11 -1.41 26.96
CA LYS A 979 -17.67 -1.28 27.19
C LYS A 979 -17.35 -0.39 28.40
N THR A 980 -18.32 0.39 28.86
CA THR A 980 -18.18 1.34 29.97
C THR A 980 -19.19 1.01 31.05
N TYR A 981 -18.73 0.95 32.30
CA TYR A 981 -19.51 0.55 33.47
C TYR A 981 -19.18 1.45 34.66
N GLU A 982 -20.12 1.61 35.58
CA GLU A 982 -19.95 2.35 36.83
C GLU A 982 -19.77 1.40 38.02
N VAL A 983 -19.26 1.91 39.14
CA VAL A 983 -19.16 1.12 40.38
C VAL A 983 -20.56 0.75 40.85
N GLY A 984 -20.79 -0.55 41.06
CA GLY A 984 -22.11 -1.11 41.37
C GLY A 984 -22.76 -1.84 40.19
N ASP A 985 -22.25 -1.65 38.97
CA ASP A 985 -22.69 -2.40 37.80
C ASP A 985 -22.17 -3.85 37.82
N GLU A 986 -22.75 -4.68 36.96
CA GLU A 986 -22.29 -6.04 36.70
C GLU A 986 -21.93 -6.15 35.21
N VAL A 987 -20.66 -6.45 34.91
CA VAL A 987 -20.24 -6.75 33.53
C VAL A 987 -20.81 -8.11 33.16
N LEU A 988 -21.58 -8.14 32.07
CA LEU A 988 -22.17 -9.36 31.52
C LEU A 988 -21.42 -9.75 30.25
N ILE A 989 -20.66 -10.84 30.33
CA ILE A 989 -19.91 -11.40 29.20
C ILE A 989 -20.55 -12.73 28.82
N HIS A 990 -21.16 -12.81 27.63
CA HIS A 990 -21.65 -14.06 27.09
C HIS A 990 -20.49 -14.82 26.44
N LEU A 991 -20.02 -15.87 27.11
CA LEU A 991 -18.99 -16.77 26.64
C LEU A 991 -19.65 -17.97 25.97
N SER A 992 -19.24 -18.31 24.75
CA SER A 992 -19.79 -19.44 24.00
C SER A 992 -18.72 -20.23 23.28
N SER A 993 -18.91 -21.55 23.20
CA SER A 993 -18.08 -22.45 22.39
C SER A 993 -18.95 -23.44 21.62
N ALA A 994 -18.63 -23.66 20.35
CA ALA A 994 -19.26 -24.68 19.51
C ALA A 994 -18.59 -26.07 19.61
N LEU A 995 -17.52 -26.18 20.40
CA LEU A 995 -16.81 -27.43 20.66
C LEU A 995 -17.47 -28.22 21.79
N ASN A 996 -17.31 -29.54 21.74
CA ASN A 996 -17.60 -30.40 22.88
C ASN A 996 -16.40 -30.39 23.83
N ASP A 997 -16.65 -30.41 25.13
CA ASP A 997 -15.62 -30.43 26.20
C ASP A 997 -14.58 -29.30 26.07
N ALA A 998 -15.01 -28.09 25.74
CA ALA A 998 -14.16 -26.91 25.66
C ALA A 998 -13.67 -26.51 27.06
N GLU A 999 -12.34 -26.48 27.26
CA GLU A 999 -11.70 -26.05 28.51
C GLU A 999 -11.04 -24.69 28.32
N ILE A 1000 -11.66 -23.66 28.89
CA ILE A 1000 -11.31 -22.25 28.66
C ILE A 1000 -10.71 -21.68 29.93
N MET A 1001 -9.48 -21.18 29.84
CA MET A 1001 -8.86 -20.39 30.89
C MET A 1001 -9.45 -18.99 30.87
N MET A 1002 -9.95 -18.50 32.00
CA MET A 1002 -10.32 -17.11 32.17
C MET A 1002 -9.39 -16.44 33.16
N GLU A 1003 -8.81 -15.30 32.77
CA GLU A 1003 -7.93 -14.51 33.63
C GLU A 1003 -8.45 -13.07 33.77
N TYR A 1004 -8.58 -12.61 35.02
CA TYR A 1004 -8.83 -11.22 35.35
C TYR A 1004 -7.52 -10.48 35.47
N GLU A 1005 -7.32 -9.52 34.57
CA GLU A 1005 -6.09 -8.77 34.45
C GLU A 1005 -6.33 -7.28 34.66
N LYS A 1006 -5.53 -6.66 35.54
CA LYS A 1006 -5.51 -5.22 35.73
C LYS A 1006 -4.09 -4.74 35.94
N ASP A 1007 -3.70 -3.69 35.24
CA ASP A 1007 -2.36 -3.09 35.31
C ASP A 1007 -1.21 -4.12 35.12
N GLY A 1008 -1.38 -5.10 34.23
CA GLY A 1008 -0.40 -6.16 33.96
C GLY A 1008 -0.30 -7.25 35.04
N ARG A 1009 -1.16 -7.22 36.06
CA ARG A 1009 -1.25 -8.24 37.12
C ARG A 1009 -2.51 -9.06 36.97
N ILE A 1010 -2.39 -10.35 37.28
CA ILE A 1010 -3.48 -11.30 37.21
C ILE A 1010 -3.99 -11.51 38.62
N PHE A 1011 -5.24 -11.14 38.85
CA PHE A 1011 -5.86 -11.18 40.17
C PHE A 1011 -6.61 -12.48 40.41
N HIS A 1012 -7.09 -13.09 39.33
CA HIS A 1012 -7.86 -14.32 39.39
C HIS A 1012 -7.72 -15.09 38.09
N ARG A 1013 -7.58 -16.41 38.22
CA ARG A 1013 -7.57 -17.38 37.12
C ARG A 1013 -8.57 -18.48 37.46
N GLU A 1014 -9.46 -18.80 36.54
CA GLU A 1014 -10.33 -19.98 36.66
C GLU A 1014 -10.51 -20.70 35.33
N TRP A 1015 -10.98 -21.94 35.41
CA TRP A 1015 -11.24 -22.80 34.26
C TRP A 1015 -12.74 -22.96 34.05
N ILE A 1016 -13.19 -22.65 32.85
CA ILE A 1016 -14.59 -22.75 32.44
C ILE A 1016 -14.71 -23.90 31.45
N LYS A 1017 -15.54 -24.89 31.80
CA LYS A 1017 -15.90 -25.99 30.90
C LYS A 1017 -17.22 -25.68 30.22
N LEU A 1018 -17.26 -25.78 28.89
CA LEU A 1018 -18.47 -25.68 28.08
C LEU A 1018 -18.60 -26.90 27.20
N ASN A 1019 -19.82 -27.44 27.08
CA ASN A 1019 -20.11 -28.52 26.15
C ASN A 1019 -21.11 -28.04 25.10
N ARG A 1020 -20.59 -27.43 24.03
CA ARG A 1020 -21.35 -26.87 22.91
C ARG A 1020 -22.51 -25.98 23.38
N GLU A 1021 -22.19 -25.05 24.24
CA GLU A 1021 -23.17 -24.18 24.90
C GLU A 1021 -22.59 -22.77 25.09
N GLN A 1022 -23.47 -21.85 25.49
CA GLN A 1022 -23.10 -20.54 25.99
C GLN A 1022 -23.38 -20.41 27.50
N LYS A 1023 -22.57 -19.57 28.16
CA LYS A 1023 -22.67 -19.21 29.58
C LYS A 1023 -22.45 -17.71 29.74
N THR A 1024 -23.25 -17.09 30.59
CA THR A 1024 -23.04 -15.69 30.97
C THR A 1024 -22.10 -15.63 32.17
N ILE A 1025 -20.97 -14.97 32.00
CA ILE A 1025 -20.03 -14.63 33.07
C ILE A 1025 -20.41 -13.25 33.60
N LYS A 1026 -20.46 -13.16 34.93
CA LYS A 1026 -20.87 -11.97 35.67
C LYS A 1026 -19.67 -11.47 36.44
N VAL A 1027 -19.22 -10.27 36.14
CA VAL A 1027 -18.09 -9.64 36.84
C VAL A 1027 -18.63 -8.42 37.59
N PRO A 1028 -18.74 -8.47 38.93
CA PRO A 1028 -19.18 -7.31 39.68
C PRO A 1028 -18.13 -6.20 39.59
N VAL A 1029 -18.56 -4.96 39.35
CA VAL A 1029 -17.70 -3.78 39.35
C VAL A 1029 -17.73 -3.15 40.74
N THR A 1030 -16.67 -3.35 41.52
CA THR A 1030 -16.51 -2.72 42.84
C THR A 1030 -15.52 -1.56 42.75
N ALA A 1031 -15.27 -0.88 43.88
CA ALA A 1031 -14.26 0.17 43.94
C ALA A 1031 -12.84 -0.37 43.61
N ALA A 1032 -12.58 -1.67 43.81
CA ALA A 1032 -11.30 -2.28 43.43
C ALA A 1032 -11.10 -2.31 41.91
N GLU A 1033 -12.17 -2.29 41.12
CA GLU A 1033 -12.14 -2.34 39.66
C GLU A 1033 -12.03 -0.96 39.01
N LEU A 1034 -12.07 0.16 39.76
CA LEU A 1034 -11.89 1.53 39.23
C LEU A 1034 -10.69 1.67 38.27
N GLY A 1035 -10.94 2.24 37.09
CA GLY A 1035 -10.02 2.27 35.95
C GLY A 1035 -10.23 1.09 34.98
N ASP A 1036 -9.37 1.01 33.97
CA ASP A 1036 -9.52 -0.01 32.92
C ASP A 1036 -9.01 -1.38 33.42
N PHE A 1037 -9.76 -2.45 33.13
CA PHE A 1037 -9.35 -3.84 33.35
C PHE A 1037 -9.73 -4.73 32.16
N ARG A 1038 -9.20 -5.95 32.14
CA ARG A 1038 -9.42 -6.91 31.06
C ARG A 1038 -9.82 -8.27 31.61
N VAL A 1039 -10.66 -8.96 30.86
CA VAL A 1039 -10.97 -10.38 31.08
C VAL A 1039 -10.48 -11.13 29.86
N ASN A 1040 -9.43 -11.93 30.04
CA ASN A 1040 -8.84 -12.74 28.97
C ASN A 1040 -9.43 -14.14 29.00
N PHE A 1041 -9.76 -14.69 27.84
CA PHE A 1041 -10.23 -16.05 27.63
C PHE A 1041 -9.31 -16.76 26.66
N ASP A 1042 -8.72 -17.87 27.09
CA ASP A 1042 -7.71 -18.61 26.34
C ASP A 1042 -8.05 -20.09 26.30
N MET A 1043 -7.91 -20.73 25.13
CA MET A 1043 -8.25 -22.15 24.96
C MET A 1043 -7.34 -22.81 23.92
N PHE A 1044 -6.93 -24.04 24.21
CA PHE A 1044 -6.30 -24.93 23.24
C PHE A 1044 -7.27 -26.03 22.81
N ASN A 1045 -7.31 -26.36 21.51
CA ASN A 1045 -8.09 -27.48 21.01
C ASN A 1045 -7.56 -27.97 19.65
N LYS A 1046 -7.30 -29.27 19.51
CA LYS A 1046 -6.74 -29.90 18.28
C LYS A 1046 -5.54 -29.15 17.72
N GLY A 1047 -4.62 -28.80 18.61
CA GLY A 1047 -3.45 -28.00 18.35
C GLY A 1047 -3.75 -26.51 18.38
N ARG A 1048 -4.90 -26.04 17.88
CA ARG A 1048 -5.23 -24.62 17.71
C ARG A 1048 -5.34 -23.88 19.04
N TYR A 1049 -4.93 -22.61 19.04
CA TYR A 1049 -5.06 -21.70 20.17
C TYR A 1049 -6.05 -20.61 19.82
N TYR A 1050 -7.02 -20.41 20.71
CA TYR A 1050 -8.07 -19.44 20.58
C TYR A 1050 -7.97 -18.48 21.76
N THR A 1051 -8.00 -17.18 21.46
CA THR A 1051 -7.96 -16.13 22.49
C THR A 1051 -9.02 -15.07 22.21
N LYS A 1052 -9.64 -14.56 23.28
CA LYS A 1052 -10.58 -13.45 23.27
C LYS A 1052 -10.35 -12.59 24.51
N THR A 1053 -10.37 -11.27 24.34
CA THR A 1053 -10.19 -10.33 25.45
C THR A 1053 -11.36 -9.37 25.48
N GLU A 1054 -12.00 -9.24 26.64
CA GLU A 1054 -12.96 -8.17 26.91
C GLU A 1054 -12.24 -6.99 27.58
N PHE A 1055 -12.45 -5.78 27.07
CA PHE A 1055 -11.89 -4.55 27.62
C PHE A 1055 -12.99 -3.79 28.36
N VAL A 1056 -12.85 -3.65 29.67
CA VAL A 1056 -13.84 -2.99 30.53
C VAL A 1056 -13.29 -1.66 31.03
N GLN A 1057 -14.00 -0.58 30.74
CA GLN A 1057 -13.69 0.77 31.22
C GLN A 1057 -14.57 1.12 32.41
N VAL A 1058 -13.96 1.45 33.54
CA VAL A 1058 -14.68 1.92 34.74
C VAL A 1058 -14.20 3.32 35.10
N PRO A 1059 -14.75 4.39 34.47
CA PRO A 1059 -14.32 5.75 34.72
C PRO A 1059 -14.63 6.18 36.15
N ASP A 1060 -13.68 6.85 36.80
CA ASP A 1060 -13.91 7.49 38.10
C ASP A 1060 -14.60 8.86 37.91
N ASN A 1061 -15.93 8.83 37.83
CA ASN A 1061 -16.74 10.05 37.71
C ASN A 1061 -16.86 10.84 39.03
N SER A 1062 -16.36 10.30 40.16
CA SER A 1062 -16.52 10.95 41.47
C SER A 1062 -15.77 12.29 41.58
N LYS A 1063 -14.73 12.48 40.76
CA LYS A 1063 -13.89 13.68 40.74
C LYS A 1063 -14.28 14.70 39.65
N ASN A 1064 -15.35 14.45 38.89
CA ASN A 1064 -15.82 15.38 37.87
C ASN A 1064 -16.48 16.61 38.50
N LEU A 1065 -16.24 17.79 37.91
CA LEU A 1065 -16.90 19.04 38.26
C LEU A 1065 -18.01 19.33 37.25
N ASP A 1066 -19.20 19.67 37.73
CA ASP A 1066 -20.30 20.23 36.94
C ASP A 1066 -20.14 21.75 36.87
N VAL A 1067 -19.86 22.28 35.68
CA VAL A 1067 -19.61 23.70 35.42
C VAL A 1067 -20.65 24.23 34.44
N SER A 1068 -21.41 25.24 34.87
CA SER A 1068 -22.46 25.86 34.05
C SER A 1068 -22.51 27.38 34.24
N PHE A 1069 -22.99 28.09 33.21
CA PHE A 1069 -23.26 29.53 33.31
C PHE A 1069 -24.64 29.77 33.92
N GLU A 1070 -24.71 30.57 34.98
CA GLU A 1070 -25.97 31.11 35.51
C GLU A 1070 -26.41 32.36 34.74
N THR A 1071 -25.44 33.11 34.23
CA THR A 1071 -25.67 34.27 33.35
C THR A 1071 -24.61 34.28 32.24
N PHE A 1072 -25.06 34.37 31.00
CA PHE A 1072 -24.20 34.49 29.82
C PHE A 1072 -24.93 35.30 28.75
N ARG A 1073 -24.25 36.29 28.18
CA ARG A 1073 -24.75 37.11 27.07
C ARG A 1073 -23.81 36.95 25.89
N ASP A 1074 -24.38 36.57 24.75
CA ASP A 1074 -23.64 36.24 23.53
C ASP A 1074 -23.28 37.47 22.67
N LYS A 1075 -23.91 38.63 22.92
CA LYS A 1075 -23.69 39.89 22.19
C LYS A 1075 -23.47 41.08 23.13
N LEU A 1076 -22.34 41.77 22.97
CA LEU A 1076 -21.90 42.90 23.79
C LEU A 1076 -21.47 44.09 22.93
N SER A 1077 -21.60 45.30 23.45
CA SER A 1077 -21.03 46.50 22.84
C SER A 1077 -19.55 46.67 23.23
N PRO A 1078 -18.68 47.23 22.36
CA PRO A 1078 -17.29 47.52 22.73
C PRO A 1078 -17.19 48.38 23.99
N GLY A 1079 -16.40 47.94 24.97
CA GLY A 1079 -16.20 48.64 26.24
C GLY A 1079 -17.35 48.53 27.24
N GLN A 1080 -18.41 47.76 26.94
CA GLN A 1080 -19.50 47.48 27.87
C GLN A 1080 -19.00 46.64 29.06
N GLU A 1081 -19.36 47.07 30.27
CA GLU A 1081 -19.18 46.25 31.47
C GLU A 1081 -20.20 45.10 31.49
N GLU A 1082 -19.74 43.88 31.73
CA GLU A 1082 -20.59 42.67 31.77
C GLU A 1082 -20.14 41.76 32.92
N GLU A 1083 -21.11 41.11 33.58
CA GLU A 1083 -20.89 40.13 34.63
C GLU A 1083 -21.36 38.75 34.17
N TRP A 1084 -20.46 37.77 34.13
CA TRP A 1084 -20.79 36.36 33.93
C TRP A 1084 -20.68 35.60 35.24
N ARG A 1085 -21.79 35.02 35.67
CA ARG A 1085 -21.83 34.12 36.84
C ARG A 1085 -21.71 32.67 36.40
N ILE A 1086 -20.72 31.99 36.96
CA ILE A 1086 -20.42 30.57 36.72
C ILE A 1086 -20.69 29.80 38.00
N LYS A 1087 -21.42 28.70 37.88
CA LYS A 1087 -21.69 27.76 38.96
C LYS A 1087 -20.83 26.52 38.79
N ILE A 1088 -20.08 26.18 39.84
CA ILE A 1088 -19.25 24.98 39.92
C ILE A 1088 -19.80 24.09 41.05
N ARG A 1089 -20.06 22.82 40.75
CA ARG A 1089 -20.53 21.81 41.71
C ARG A 1089 -19.68 20.55 41.60
N GLY A 1090 -19.52 19.85 42.71
CA GLY A 1090 -18.99 18.48 42.70
C GLY A 1090 -19.98 17.49 42.10
N SER A 1091 -19.49 16.27 41.86
CA SER A 1091 -20.27 15.17 41.28
C SER A 1091 -21.52 14.78 42.11
N LYS A 1092 -21.57 15.14 43.41
CA LYS A 1092 -22.73 14.91 44.29
C LYS A 1092 -23.52 16.20 44.58
N GLY A 1093 -23.28 17.27 43.83
CA GLY A 1093 -23.95 18.56 43.97
C GLY A 1093 -23.44 19.43 45.12
N GLU A 1094 -22.37 19.01 45.80
CA GLU A 1094 -21.72 19.73 46.88
C GLU A 1094 -20.94 20.96 46.38
N LYS A 1095 -20.77 21.95 47.27
CA LYS A 1095 -19.92 23.11 47.00
C LYS A 1095 -18.46 22.70 47.23
N LEU A 1096 -17.64 22.79 46.18
CA LEU A 1096 -16.21 22.53 46.24
C LEU A 1096 -15.44 23.85 46.08
N ALA A 1097 -14.38 24.03 46.86
CA ALA A 1097 -13.39 25.06 46.58
C ALA A 1097 -12.56 24.61 45.36
N ALA A 1098 -12.56 25.40 44.29
CA ALA A 1098 -11.87 25.10 43.05
C ALA A 1098 -11.10 26.33 42.57
N GLU A 1099 -9.93 26.11 41.98
CA GLU A 1099 -9.25 27.14 41.22
C GLU A 1099 -9.83 27.22 39.81
N PHE A 1100 -10.24 28.41 39.38
CA PHE A 1100 -10.85 28.63 38.08
C PHE A 1100 -9.90 29.42 37.16
N LEU A 1101 -9.73 28.95 35.94
CA LEU A 1101 -9.04 29.65 34.85
C LEU A 1101 -10.05 29.95 33.75
N ALA A 1102 -10.20 31.23 33.41
CA ALA A 1102 -10.90 31.69 32.22
C ALA A 1102 -9.92 32.30 31.23
N GLY A 1103 -10.18 32.08 29.94
CA GLY A 1103 -9.42 32.65 28.83
C GLY A 1103 -10.38 33.22 27.82
N MET A 1104 -10.03 34.39 27.28
CA MET A 1104 -10.75 35.02 26.19
C MET A 1104 -9.73 35.59 25.23
N TYR A 1105 -9.88 35.26 23.95
CA TYR A 1105 -9.05 35.81 22.89
C TYR A 1105 -9.91 36.08 21.66
N ASP A 1106 -9.35 36.82 20.72
CA ASP A 1106 -10.00 37.18 19.47
C ASP A 1106 -10.10 35.96 18.54
N LYS A 1107 -11.32 35.53 18.20
CA LYS A 1107 -11.58 34.34 17.36
C LYS A 1107 -10.85 34.39 16.02
N SER A 1108 -10.57 35.59 15.49
CA SER A 1108 -9.83 35.77 14.24
C SER A 1108 -8.42 35.15 14.26
N LEU A 1109 -7.85 34.90 15.44
CA LEU A 1109 -6.54 34.26 15.60
C LEU A 1109 -6.55 32.76 15.26
N ASP A 1110 -7.70 32.09 15.36
CA ASP A 1110 -7.83 30.66 15.02
C ASP A 1110 -7.61 30.41 13.53
N ALA A 1111 -7.80 31.44 12.69
CA ALA A 1111 -7.47 31.39 11.26
C ALA A 1111 -5.97 31.21 11.00
N PHE A 1112 -5.11 31.51 11.97
CA PHE A 1112 -3.66 31.29 11.88
C PHE A 1112 -3.20 30.09 12.70
N ALA A 1113 -3.71 29.96 13.93
CA ALA A 1113 -3.36 28.86 14.83
C ALA A 1113 -4.54 28.53 15.73
N HIS A 1114 -5.13 27.35 15.54
CA HIS A 1114 -6.22 26.87 16.39
C HIS A 1114 -5.74 26.73 17.84
N HIS A 1115 -6.51 27.28 18.78
CA HIS A 1115 -6.19 27.22 20.20
C HIS A 1115 -7.11 26.26 20.96
N GLY A 1116 -6.50 25.47 21.85
CA GLY A 1116 -7.22 24.56 22.74
C GLY A 1116 -6.37 24.22 23.96
N TRP A 1117 -7.04 23.99 25.10
CA TRP A 1117 -6.40 23.56 26.33
C TRP A 1117 -6.62 22.07 26.55
N TYR A 1118 -5.55 21.36 26.90
CA TYR A 1118 -5.58 19.92 27.18
C TYR A 1118 -4.92 19.63 28.52
N LEU A 1119 -5.67 19.03 29.44
CA LEU A 1119 -5.16 18.56 30.72
C LEU A 1119 -5.44 17.07 30.85
N THR A 1120 -4.38 16.27 30.86
CA THR A 1120 -4.44 14.82 31.07
C THR A 1120 -3.63 14.49 32.33
N PRO A 1121 -4.24 14.62 33.53
CA PRO A 1121 -3.54 14.35 34.78
C PRO A 1121 -3.38 12.84 35.00
N PHE A 1122 -4.29 12.03 34.47
CA PHE A 1122 -4.28 10.58 34.59
C PHE A 1122 -3.57 9.93 33.41
N PHE A 1123 -2.62 9.04 33.70
CA PHE A 1123 -1.91 8.24 32.71
C PHE A 1123 -2.49 6.83 32.71
N ASN A 1124 -3.11 6.40 31.61
CA ASN A 1124 -3.54 5.00 31.46
C ASN A 1124 -2.34 4.16 31.05
N PHE A 1125 -1.69 3.53 32.03
CA PHE A 1125 -0.69 2.51 31.77
C PHE A 1125 -1.39 1.23 31.27
N PHE A 1126 -1.46 1.06 29.95
CA PHE A 1126 -1.93 -0.19 29.34
C PHE A 1126 -0.81 -1.24 29.32
N HIS A 1127 -0.54 -1.86 30.46
CA HIS A 1127 0.27 -3.08 30.51
C HIS A 1127 -0.61 -4.30 30.23
N SER A 1128 -0.11 -5.24 29.43
CA SER A 1128 -0.79 -6.52 29.18
C SER A 1128 0.13 -7.73 29.39
N ALA A 1129 -0.28 -8.66 30.26
CA ALA A 1129 0.35 -9.96 30.50
C ALA A 1129 -0.10 -10.99 29.46
N SER A 1130 0.05 -10.63 28.18
CA SER A 1130 -0.48 -11.42 27.06
C SER A 1130 0.32 -12.68 26.81
N TRP A 1131 -0.40 -13.81 26.67
CA TRP A 1131 0.17 -15.08 26.25
C TRP A 1131 0.72 -14.99 24.83
N ARG A 1132 1.89 -15.60 24.64
CA ARG A 1132 2.47 -15.91 23.34
C ARG A 1132 2.38 -17.40 23.15
N ASN A 1133 1.57 -17.82 22.19
CA ASN A 1133 1.54 -19.23 21.79
C ASN A 1133 2.60 -19.51 20.72
N THR A 1134 3.19 -20.69 20.82
CA THR A 1134 4.26 -21.16 19.96
C THR A 1134 3.79 -22.24 18.97
N ASN A 1135 2.56 -22.75 19.13
CA ASN A 1135 2.18 -24.03 18.53
C ASN A 1135 1.75 -24.05 17.08
N HIS A 1136 1.82 -22.96 16.33
CA HIS A 1136 1.39 -22.97 14.92
C HIS A 1136 2.41 -22.31 14.02
N THR A 1137 3.31 -23.12 13.47
CA THR A 1137 4.09 -22.73 12.29
C THR A 1137 3.85 -23.75 11.19
N LEU A 1138 3.72 -23.26 9.97
CA LEU A 1138 3.82 -24.11 8.81
C LEU A 1138 5.25 -24.61 8.67
N GLY A 1139 5.42 -25.92 8.49
CA GLY A 1139 6.63 -26.46 7.89
C GLY A 1139 6.60 -26.15 6.40
N VAL A 1140 7.18 -25.02 6.01
CA VAL A 1140 7.40 -24.65 4.61
C VAL A 1140 8.86 -24.87 4.27
N THR A 1141 9.16 -25.75 3.32
CA THR A 1141 10.45 -25.68 2.64
C THR A 1141 10.29 -26.03 1.17
N SER A 1142 10.63 -25.07 0.31
CA SER A 1142 10.83 -25.29 -1.12
C SER A 1142 12.32 -25.33 -1.38
N THR A 1143 12.82 -26.47 -1.83
CA THR A 1143 14.23 -26.63 -2.18
C THR A 1143 14.33 -27.04 -3.64
N ARG A 1144 14.19 -26.08 -4.56
CA ARG A 1144 14.39 -26.34 -6.00
C ARG A 1144 15.87 -26.32 -6.32
N TYR A 1145 16.40 -27.44 -6.80
CA TYR A 1145 17.56 -27.43 -7.67
C TYR A 1145 17.26 -28.27 -8.89
N ALA A 1146 17.06 -27.61 -10.03
CA ALA A 1146 17.28 -28.18 -11.34
C ALA A 1146 18.28 -27.24 -12.00
N LYS A 1147 19.47 -27.77 -12.30
CA LYS A 1147 20.55 -27.06 -12.98
C LYS A 1147 20.07 -26.76 -14.40
N SER A 1148 19.46 -25.61 -14.62
CA SER A 1148 19.06 -25.21 -15.97
C SER A 1148 20.33 -24.85 -16.75
N HIS A 1149 20.86 -25.82 -17.50
CA HIS A 1149 21.78 -25.53 -18.59
C HIS A 1149 20.96 -25.04 -19.79
N TYR A 1150 20.62 -23.76 -19.83
CA TYR A 1150 20.29 -23.04 -21.05
C TYR A 1150 20.67 -21.58 -20.96
#